data_AF-A0AA95G7N3-F1
#
_entry.id   AF-A0AA95G7N3-F1
#
_cell.length_a   1.000
_cell.length_b   1.000
_cell.length_c   1.000
_cell.angle_alpha   90.00
_cell.angle_beta   90.00
_cell.angle_gamma   90.00
#
_symmetry.space_group_name_H-M   'P 1'
#
loop_
_entity.id
_entity.type
_entity.pdbx_description
1 polymer ?
#
loop_
_entity_poly.entity_id
_entity_poly.type
_entity_poly.pdbx_seq_one_letter_code
_entity_poly.pdbx_strand_id
1 'polypeptide(L)'
;MQIRFKNIALFSALVISMLSSCKKNIDYDSENIKSENKYPEENKSNDLLIDEDNKPDSVVSTDKFCTDLLDESKNPLGKYQWHLYNTGSTSFTTDSPKEGEDINVYSVLKNECLSGNGVYVGVVDSGLEIKHPSLSPNIENVINKSKTWSINFRNNGFDKNDPSPTHDDDRDHGTMVSGIIAMRSNLGFGGSGVAPRAHLAGYNTISREGQTFQNFLDSLGASDAAKGNDIFSMSFGSNNLSQLKEDVPSVKASAEAFKLGTKTLRNGKGAIYVKAAGNGFSSLGLGSDSSCESAVKFKLSCQNSNMNFETTMAEVITVGALNAVGKKSSYSTTGSSLWISAPGGEFGKNKAWIEEKLKNINETIDWSKYRPTLGEPAIFTTDVSGKEYGASKVIDYTKKDPILQIGNSFNACDINENKNGNYTNSMNGTSSATPVTSGSIALILEANPNLTWRDVKYILAKTATQVDSSFNGINIQLENGSNYQAELGWVTNKAGFHFSNWYGFGRINVAEAVKLAKNYSSILGNYIENDWVKPVGMNFNELIKSGDLNGFTSEIQIDKKDSLVIESLQIRVSLNSKYIGDNSLELISPSGTKSIIWNAANAFSKNGNLTDMQLQSNAFYGEESAGKWKLRIINTGIHKIDATFKGWKLKVSGH
;
A
#
# COMPACT_ATOMS: atom_id res chain seq x y z
N MET A 1 -27.13 28.66 24.99
CA MET A 1 -28.18 27.96 24.20
C MET A 1 -27.55 26.68 23.67
N GLN A 2 -27.78 25.56 24.38
CA GLN A 2 -27.28 24.24 24.02
C GLN A 2 -27.94 23.76 22.72
N ILE A 3 -27.14 23.38 21.72
CA ILE A 3 -27.62 22.62 20.57
C ILE A 3 -26.97 21.24 20.64
N ARG A 4 -27.82 20.24 20.86
CA ARG A 4 -27.48 18.81 20.93
C ARG A 4 -27.00 18.32 19.57
N PHE A 5 -25.76 17.85 19.49
CA PHE A 5 -25.32 16.99 18.39
C PHE A 5 -25.92 15.59 18.61
N LYS A 6 -26.83 15.19 17.72
CA LYS A 6 -27.27 13.79 17.61
C LYS A 6 -26.17 13.00 16.91
N ASN A 7 -25.74 11.91 17.55
CA ASN A 7 -24.92 10.85 16.99
C ASN A 7 -25.42 10.44 15.60
N ILE A 8 -24.67 10.81 14.56
CA ILE A 8 -24.78 10.22 13.23
C ILE A 8 -23.75 9.09 13.22
N ALA A 9 -24.22 7.85 13.33
CA ALA A 9 -23.42 6.69 12.97
C ALA A 9 -23.12 6.78 11.47
N LEU A 10 -21.87 7.05 11.13
CA LEU A 10 -21.36 7.04 9.76
C LEU A 10 -21.45 5.61 9.22
N PHE A 11 -22.24 5.39 8.18
CA PHE A 11 -22.08 4.22 7.31
C PHE A 11 -20.69 4.32 6.67
N SER A 12 -19.76 3.45 7.05
CA SER A 12 -18.37 3.47 6.58
C SER A 12 -18.32 3.18 5.07
N ALA A 13 -17.84 4.14 4.29
CA ALA A 13 -17.50 3.94 2.88
C ALA A 13 -16.16 3.20 2.68
N LEU A 14 -15.41 2.92 3.75
CA LEU A 14 -14.25 2.03 3.74
C LEU A 14 -14.72 0.58 3.90
N VAL A 15 -14.90 -0.12 2.79
CA VAL A 15 -14.80 -1.59 2.80
C VAL A 15 -13.32 -1.90 2.65
N ILE A 16 -12.65 -2.15 3.77
CA ILE A 16 -11.21 -2.47 3.83
C ILE A 16 -10.98 -3.81 3.14
N SER A 17 -10.00 -3.88 2.23
CA SER A 17 -9.57 -5.14 1.63
C SER A 17 -8.73 -5.93 2.63
N MET A 18 -9.35 -6.60 3.59
CA MET A 18 -8.69 -7.71 4.27
C MET A 18 -8.87 -8.96 3.41
N LEU A 19 -7.79 -9.45 2.78
CA LEU A 19 -7.80 -10.77 2.17
C LEU A 19 -7.58 -11.84 3.25
N SER A 20 -8.57 -12.05 4.12
CA SER A 20 -8.79 -13.38 4.69
C SER A 20 -10.24 -13.57 5.15
N SER A 21 -10.91 -14.51 4.49
CA SER A 21 -11.98 -15.40 4.95
C SER A 21 -12.54 -15.14 6.37
N CYS A 22 -13.71 -14.52 6.45
CA CYS A 22 -14.66 -14.78 7.54
C CYS A 22 -16.07 -14.84 6.99
N LYS A 23 -16.56 -16.06 6.74
CA LYS A 23 -17.99 -16.36 6.68
C LYS A 23 -18.35 -16.98 8.03
N LYS A 24 -19.18 -16.33 8.83
CA LYS A 24 -19.96 -17.01 9.87
C LYS A 24 -21.30 -16.30 10.05
N ASN A 25 -22.36 -17.08 9.85
CA ASN A 25 -23.73 -16.74 10.20
C ASN A 25 -23.81 -16.51 11.72
N ILE A 26 -24.46 -15.42 12.12
CA ILE A 26 -24.75 -15.12 13.52
C ILE A 26 -26.21 -15.50 13.75
N ASP A 27 -26.44 -16.54 14.55
CA ASP A 27 -27.67 -16.67 15.32
C ASP A 27 -27.39 -16.11 16.71
N TYR A 28 -28.24 -15.16 17.11
CA TYR A 28 -28.26 -14.55 18.43
C TYR A 28 -28.92 -15.52 19.41
N ASP A 29 -28.29 -15.78 20.54
CA ASP A 29 -29.03 -15.82 21.81
C ASP A 29 -28.13 -15.46 22.99
N SER A 30 -28.66 -14.55 23.79
CA SER A 30 -28.08 -13.97 24.99
C SER A 30 -28.44 -14.79 26.22
N GLU A 31 -27.52 -15.00 27.15
CA GLU A 31 -27.82 -15.01 28.59
C GLU A 31 -26.55 -14.97 29.46
N ASN A 32 -26.31 -13.79 30.06
CA ASN A 32 -26.12 -13.54 31.49
C ASN A 32 -25.13 -14.37 32.37
N ILE A 33 -24.19 -13.62 32.97
CA ILE A 33 -24.00 -13.42 34.45
C ILE A 33 -22.71 -13.95 35.14
N LYS A 34 -22.06 -12.97 35.82
CA LYS A 34 -21.25 -12.97 37.08
C LYS A 34 -19.73 -13.23 37.06
N SER A 35 -19.02 -12.10 37.19
CA SER A 35 -17.97 -11.74 38.18
C SER A 35 -17.40 -12.82 39.12
N GLU A 36 -16.07 -12.85 39.25
CA GLU A 36 -15.40 -12.66 40.55
C GLU A 36 -13.90 -12.31 40.38
N ASN A 37 -13.47 -11.29 41.14
CA ASN A 37 -12.10 -10.80 41.30
C ASN A 37 -11.31 -11.69 42.27
N LYS A 38 -9.99 -11.84 42.03
CA LYS A 38 -8.93 -11.65 43.05
C LYS A 38 -7.53 -11.90 42.46
N TYR A 39 -6.70 -10.85 42.45
CA TYR A 39 -5.24 -10.96 42.47
C TYR A 39 -4.72 -10.15 43.66
N PRO A 40 -3.75 -10.65 44.43
CA PRO A 40 -3.11 -9.88 45.50
C PRO A 40 -1.91 -9.07 45.00
N GLU A 41 -1.70 -7.96 45.70
CA GLU A 41 -0.69 -6.92 45.53
C GLU A 41 0.74 -7.29 45.98
N GLU A 42 1.66 -6.53 45.38
CA GLU A 42 2.95 -6.00 45.88
C GLU A 42 4.14 -6.92 46.20
N ASN A 43 5.27 -6.60 45.57
CA ASN A 43 6.50 -6.28 46.30
C ASN A 43 7.41 -5.30 45.52
N LYS A 44 7.86 -4.27 46.25
CA LYS A 44 8.75 -3.16 45.86
C LYS A 44 10.24 -3.51 45.98
N SER A 45 11.09 -2.60 45.46
CA SER A 45 12.53 -2.35 45.66
C SER A 45 13.38 -2.60 44.40
N ASN A 46 14.30 -1.75 43.94
CA ASN A 46 14.95 -0.55 44.49
C ASN A 46 15.34 0.43 43.37
N ASP A 47 15.27 1.72 43.68
CA ASP A 47 15.85 2.85 42.95
C ASP A 47 17.38 2.85 43.00
N LEU A 48 18.03 3.23 41.89
CA LEU A 48 19.35 3.83 41.87
C LEU A 48 19.34 5.03 40.93
N LEU A 49 19.39 6.22 41.54
CA LEU A 49 19.60 7.52 40.93
C LEU A 49 21.09 7.70 40.58
N ILE A 50 21.39 8.21 39.39
CA ILE A 50 22.69 8.83 39.08
C ILE A 50 22.40 10.16 38.37
N ASP A 51 22.98 11.22 38.94
CA ASP A 51 22.86 12.62 38.57
C ASP A 51 23.41 12.96 37.16
N GLU A 52 22.72 13.90 36.51
CA GLU A 52 23.21 14.69 35.37
C GLU A 52 24.09 15.84 35.88
N ASP A 53 25.28 16.04 35.31
CA ASP A 53 25.67 17.33 34.71
C ASP A 53 27.12 17.34 34.20
N ASN A 54 27.30 18.02 33.05
CA ASN A 54 28.53 18.44 32.36
C ASN A 54 29.24 17.43 31.43
N LYS A 55 28.91 17.50 30.12
CA LYS A 55 29.90 17.44 29.03
C LYS A 55 29.38 18.13 27.75
N PRO A 56 30.27 18.79 26.97
CA PRO A 56 29.91 19.64 25.84
C PRO A 56 29.55 18.81 24.60
N ASP A 57 28.74 19.38 23.71
CA ASP A 57 28.33 18.89 22.38
C ASP A 57 29.16 17.71 21.85
N SER A 58 28.70 16.49 22.10
CA SER A 58 29.38 15.27 21.67
C SER A 58 28.69 14.64 20.47
N VAL A 59 29.36 14.71 19.33
CA VAL A 59 29.44 13.70 18.26
C VAL A 59 28.36 12.61 18.35
N VAL A 60 27.38 12.64 17.42
CA VAL A 60 26.47 11.52 17.19
C VAL A 60 27.31 10.27 16.93
N SER A 61 27.36 9.36 17.91
CA SER A 61 27.88 8.01 17.70
C SER A 61 27.02 7.37 16.64
N THR A 62 27.51 7.26 15.41
CA THR A 62 26.86 6.43 14.39
C THR A 62 27.17 4.98 14.74
N ASP A 63 26.49 4.44 15.74
CA ASP A 63 26.49 3.00 15.98
C ASP A 63 25.96 2.35 14.69
N LYS A 64 26.87 1.79 13.90
CA LYS A 64 26.51 1.13 12.64
C LYS A 64 25.87 -0.21 12.98
N PHE A 65 24.59 -0.36 12.67
CA PHE A 65 23.85 -1.58 12.92
C PHE A 65 23.81 -2.46 11.67
N CYS A 66 24.86 -3.26 11.48
CA CYS A 66 24.91 -4.20 10.36
C CYS A 66 23.96 -5.38 10.60
N THR A 67 23.18 -5.76 9.60
CA THR A 67 22.29 -6.93 9.66
C THR A 67 22.67 -7.95 8.59
N ASP A 68 23.14 -9.12 9.02
CA ASP A 68 23.35 -10.27 8.14
C ASP A 68 22.12 -11.19 8.21
N LEU A 69 21.28 -11.15 7.18
CA LEU A 69 20.06 -11.95 7.08
C LEU A 69 20.33 -13.47 7.08
N LEU A 70 21.55 -13.89 6.73
CA LEU A 70 21.92 -15.30 6.67
C LEU A 70 22.59 -15.79 7.97
N ASP A 71 22.87 -14.92 8.93
CA ASP A 71 23.34 -15.31 10.26
C ASP A 71 22.16 -15.84 11.08
N GLU A 72 21.89 -17.14 10.96
CA GLU A 72 20.77 -17.80 11.63
C GLU A 72 20.83 -17.71 13.16
N SER A 73 22.03 -17.51 13.73
CA SER A 73 22.18 -17.33 15.18
C SER A 73 21.62 -15.99 15.67
N LYS A 74 21.49 -15.02 14.76
CA LYS A 74 21.01 -13.66 15.03
C LYS A 74 19.63 -13.38 14.43
N ASN A 75 19.36 -13.95 13.26
CA ASN A 75 18.15 -13.72 12.46
C ASN A 75 17.61 -15.08 11.92
N PRO A 76 17.09 -15.99 12.77
CA PRO A 76 16.65 -17.32 12.34
C PRO A 76 15.67 -17.35 11.15
N LEU A 77 14.82 -16.32 11.01
CA LEU A 77 13.85 -16.21 9.91
C LEU A 77 14.40 -15.51 8.66
N GLY A 78 15.58 -14.89 8.73
CA GLY A 78 16.11 -14.02 7.67
C GLY A 78 16.23 -14.72 6.31
N LYS A 79 16.64 -16.00 6.29
CA LYS A 79 16.74 -16.83 5.08
C LYS A 79 15.40 -17.10 4.37
N TYR A 80 14.27 -16.88 5.04
CA TYR A 80 12.92 -17.05 4.48
C TYR A 80 12.32 -15.73 3.97
N GLN A 81 12.94 -14.59 4.29
CA GLN A 81 12.47 -13.28 3.91
C GLN A 81 12.89 -12.93 2.48
N TRP A 82 12.32 -13.65 1.50
CA TRP A 82 12.61 -13.47 0.08
C TRP A 82 12.48 -12.01 -0.38
N HIS A 83 11.55 -11.24 0.21
CA HIS A 83 11.36 -9.84 -0.13
C HIS A 83 12.57 -8.94 0.20
N LEU A 84 13.44 -9.38 1.13
CA LEU A 84 14.70 -8.70 1.48
C LEU A 84 15.90 -9.29 0.72
N TYR A 85 15.96 -10.63 0.65
CA TYR A 85 16.98 -11.36 -0.08
C TYR A 85 16.44 -12.70 -0.59
N ASN A 86 16.24 -12.80 -1.90
CA ASN A 86 15.60 -13.94 -2.53
C ASN A 86 16.66 -14.91 -3.07
N THR A 87 16.88 -15.99 -2.32
CA THR A 87 17.80 -17.08 -2.69
C THR A 87 17.10 -18.26 -3.38
N GLY A 88 15.84 -18.11 -3.81
CA GLY A 88 15.06 -19.19 -4.41
C GLY A 88 14.45 -20.20 -3.42
N SER A 89 14.57 -19.98 -2.10
CA SER A 89 14.04 -20.89 -1.07
C SER A 89 12.52 -20.84 -0.95
N THR A 90 11.85 -22.00 -0.91
CA THR A 90 10.38 -22.13 -0.85
C THR A 90 9.74 -21.52 0.38
N SER A 91 10.48 -21.32 1.49
CA SER A 91 9.98 -20.57 2.65
C SER A 91 8.60 -21.05 3.15
N PHE A 92 8.46 -22.37 3.29
CA PHE A 92 7.25 -23.09 3.71
C PHE A 92 6.05 -22.99 2.75
N THR A 93 6.26 -22.64 1.47
CA THR A 93 5.23 -22.65 0.44
C THR A 93 5.43 -23.77 -0.58
N THR A 94 4.44 -23.97 -1.46
CA THR A 94 4.54 -24.99 -2.53
C THR A 94 5.45 -24.55 -3.65
N ASP A 95 5.26 -23.32 -4.12
CA ASP A 95 5.97 -22.80 -5.28
C ASP A 95 7.22 -22.03 -4.81
N SER A 96 8.31 -22.12 -5.57
CA SER A 96 9.58 -21.47 -5.22
C SER A 96 9.62 -20.04 -5.77
N PRO A 97 10.18 -19.08 -5.01
CA PRO A 97 10.47 -17.77 -5.57
C PRO A 97 11.59 -17.86 -6.62
N LYS A 98 11.68 -16.86 -7.50
CA LYS A 98 12.78 -16.75 -8.47
C LYS A 98 13.89 -15.92 -7.84
N GLU A 99 15.10 -16.49 -7.78
CA GLU A 99 16.28 -15.84 -7.21
C GLU A 99 16.50 -14.42 -7.76
N GLY A 100 16.86 -13.47 -6.88
CA GLY A 100 17.10 -12.07 -7.21
C GLY A 100 15.84 -11.23 -7.46
N GLU A 101 14.65 -11.82 -7.43
CA GLU A 101 13.38 -11.07 -7.44
C GLU A 101 13.06 -10.54 -6.03
N ASP A 102 13.85 -9.55 -5.58
CA ASP A 102 13.74 -8.86 -4.29
C ASP A 102 14.06 -7.36 -4.42
N ILE A 103 13.98 -6.60 -3.32
CA ILE A 103 14.23 -5.16 -3.34
C ILE A 103 15.72 -4.76 -3.36
N ASN A 104 16.64 -5.73 -3.44
CA ASN A 104 18.08 -5.49 -3.45
C ASN A 104 18.57 -4.67 -2.23
N VAL A 105 18.19 -5.09 -1.02
CA VAL A 105 18.52 -4.40 0.25
C VAL A 105 19.60 -5.09 1.08
N TYR A 106 19.91 -6.36 0.79
CA TYR A 106 20.80 -7.16 1.62
C TYR A 106 22.20 -6.54 1.81
N SER A 107 22.81 -6.04 0.74
CA SER A 107 24.12 -5.37 0.81
C SER A 107 24.06 -4.05 1.59
N VAL A 108 22.94 -3.33 1.53
CA VAL A 108 22.70 -2.09 2.28
C VAL A 108 22.66 -2.38 3.78
N LEU A 109 21.95 -3.42 4.19
CA LEU A 109 21.88 -3.87 5.59
C LEU A 109 23.20 -4.44 6.10
N LYS A 110 23.86 -5.27 5.30
CA LYS A 110 25.03 -6.05 5.74
C LYS A 110 26.34 -5.28 5.63
N ASN A 111 26.58 -4.61 4.50
CA ASN A 111 27.87 -4.03 4.17
C ASN A 111 27.89 -2.52 4.43
N GLU A 112 26.80 -1.82 4.09
CA GLU A 112 26.70 -0.38 4.35
C GLU A 112 26.23 -0.07 5.77
N CYS A 113 25.65 -1.06 6.45
CA CYS A 113 25.12 -1.00 7.81
C CYS A 113 24.10 0.12 8.03
N LEU A 114 23.33 0.42 6.99
CA LEU A 114 22.12 1.22 7.11
C LEU A 114 21.01 0.34 7.66
N SER A 115 20.17 0.92 8.50
CA SER A 115 19.15 0.19 9.27
C SER A 115 17.87 0.99 9.51
N GLY A 116 17.77 2.21 8.95
CA GLY A 116 16.71 3.18 9.19
C GLY A 116 16.89 3.95 10.50
N ASN A 117 18.08 3.92 11.10
CA ASN A 117 18.34 4.56 12.37
C ASN A 117 18.04 6.07 12.32
N GLY A 118 17.34 6.58 13.33
CA GLY A 118 16.95 7.99 13.40
C GLY A 118 15.77 8.39 12.49
N VAL A 119 15.17 7.45 11.76
CA VAL A 119 13.97 7.69 10.95
C VAL A 119 12.72 7.19 11.67
N TYR A 120 11.66 8.00 11.65
CA TYR A 120 10.41 7.70 12.35
C TYR A 120 9.29 7.38 11.35
N VAL A 121 8.62 6.25 11.54
CA VAL A 121 7.55 5.77 10.67
C VAL A 121 6.25 5.62 11.44
N GLY A 122 5.24 6.38 11.01
CA GLY A 122 3.88 6.26 11.49
C GLY A 122 3.12 5.17 10.73
N VAL A 123 2.63 4.16 11.44
CA VAL A 123 1.83 3.06 10.90
C VAL A 123 0.35 3.38 11.14
N VAL A 124 -0.32 3.86 10.09
CA VAL A 124 -1.75 4.18 10.13
C VAL A 124 -2.53 2.96 9.66
N ASP A 125 -3.02 2.16 10.60
CA ASP A 125 -3.54 0.81 10.32
C ASP A 125 -4.60 0.36 11.36
N SER A 126 -4.85 -0.94 11.52
CA SER A 126 -5.84 -1.52 12.43
C SER A 126 -5.41 -1.53 13.89
N GLY A 127 -4.11 -1.46 14.14
CA GLY A 127 -3.49 -1.73 15.43
C GLY A 127 -1.97 -1.80 15.30
N LEU A 128 -1.29 -1.88 16.44
CA LEU A 128 0.13 -2.20 16.51
C LEU A 128 0.41 -2.74 17.91
N GLU A 129 0.80 -4.02 18.02
CA GLU A 129 1.20 -4.60 19.30
C GLU A 129 2.53 -4.00 19.77
N ILE A 130 2.47 -2.90 20.52
CA ILE A 130 3.65 -2.12 20.92
C ILE A 130 4.61 -2.89 21.84
N LYS A 131 4.14 -3.97 22.45
CA LYS A 131 4.91 -4.85 23.33
C LYS A 131 5.44 -6.10 22.64
N HIS A 132 5.17 -6.30 21.35
CA HIS A 132 5.69 -7.44 20.60
C HIS A 132 7.24 -7.46 20.72
N PRO A 133 7.86 -8.60 21.09
CA PRO A 133 9.29 -8.65 21.45
C PRO A 133 10.24 -8.21 20.32
N SER A 134 9.83 -8.39 19.07
CA SER A 134 10.60 -7.96 17.88
C SER A 134 10.27 -6.54 17.41
N LEU A 135 9.33 -5.83 18.05
CA LEU A 135 8.94 -4.45 17.68
C LEU A 135 9.21 -3.46 18.80
N SER A 136 9.01 -3.85 20.07
CA SER A 136 9.17 -2.97 21.23
C SER A 136 10.53 -2.27 21.33
N PRO A 137 11.68 -2.85 20.89
CA PRO A 137 12.95 -2.11 20.91
C PRO A 137 13.02 -0.94 19.93
N ASN A 138 12.07 -0.84 19.00
CA ASN A 138 11.94 0.23 18.01
C ASN A 138 10.80 1.20 18.36
N ILE A 139 10.19 1.09 19.54
CA ILE A 139 9.01 1.88 19.93
C ILE A 139 9.34 2.74 21.15
N GLU A 140 9.39 4.05 20.93
CA GLU A 140 9.43 5.05 21.99
C GLU A 140 8.03 5.63 22.13
N ASN A 141 7.35 5.35 23.25
CA ASN A 141 5.92 5.60 23.35
C ASN A 141 5.52 6.40 24.60
N VAL A 142 6.31 7.42 24.95
CA VAL A 142 6.03 8.27 26.11
C VAL A 142 5.37 9.57 25.67
N ILE A 143 4.10 9.73 26.04
CA ILE A 143 3.28 10.89 25.68
C ILE A 143 4.00 12.20 26.05
N ASN A 144 4.06 13.13 25.09
CA ASN A 144 4.69 14.45 25.23
C ASN A 144 6.19 14.46 25.57
N LYS A 145 6.87 13.30 25.51
CA LYS A 145 8.34 13.21 25.69
C LYS A 145 9.03 12.62 24.46
N SER A 146 8.45 11.56 23.88
CA SER A 146 8.95 10.96 22.65
C SER A 146 8.70 11.90 21.46
N LYS A 147 9.58 11.85 20.44
CA LYS A 147 9.42 12.64 19.19
C LYS A 147 8.07 12.35 18.51
N THR A 148 7.63 11.11 18.60
CA THR A 148 6.34 10.58 18.13
C THR A 148 5.85 9.60 19.19
N TRP A 149 4.54 9.37 19.28
CA TRP A 149 3.98 8.28 20.08
C TRP A 149 2.70 7.76 19.45
N SER A 150 2.34 6.53 19.78
CA SER A 150 1.16 5.88 19.23
C SER A 150 -0.14 6.50 19.74
N ILE A 151 -1.24 6.34 19.01
CA ILE A 151 -2.58 6.71 19.48
C ILE A 151 -3.52 5.52 19.38
N ASN A 152 -4.22 5.24 20.48
CA ASN A 152 -5.36 4.35 20.54
C ASN A 152 -6.65 5.15 20.42
N PHE A 153 -7.32 5.02 19.28
CA PHE A 153 -8.63 5.63 19.01
C PHE A 153 -9.81 4.79 19.49
N ARG A 154 -9.57 3.59 20.04
CA ARG A 154 -10.61 2.67 20.49
C ARG A 154 -10.83 2.79 21.99
N ASN A 155 -12.05 2.44 22.41
CA ASN A 155 -12.33 2.17 23.81
C ASN A 155 -12.24 0.67 24.09
N ASN A 156 -11.02 0.13 24.09
CA ASN A 156 -10.74 -1.31 24.21
C ASN A 156 -10.00 -1.71 25.50
N GLY A 157 -9.92 -0.81 26.48
CA GLY A 157 -9.29 -1.07 27.78
C GLY A 157 -7.77 -0.87 27.83
N PHE A 158 -7.12 -0.57 26.70
CA PHE A 158 -5.72 -0.16 26.65
C PHE A 158 -5.56 1.36 26.87
N ASP A 159 -4.34 1.78 27.21
CA ASP A 159 -4.00 3.19 27.36
C ASP A 159 -4.20 3.98 26.06
N LYS A 160 -4.33 5.30 26.17
CA LYS A 160 -4.57 6.19 25.01
C LYS A 160 -3.44 6.19 23.98
N ASN A 161 -2.25 5.75 24.36
CA ASN A 161 -1.09 5.57 23.49
C ASN A 161 -0.79 4.09 23.21
N ASP A 162 -1.68 3.16 23.54
CA ASP A 162 -1.47 1.73 23.31
C ASP A 162 -2.50 1.21 22.28
N PRO A 163 -2.15 1.25 20.97
CA PRO A 163 -3.03 0.80 19.89
C PRO A 163 -2.99 -0.73 19.72
N SER A 164 -2.57 -1.47 20.74
CA SER A 164 -2.44 -2.93 20.63
C SER A 164 -3.77 -3.58 20.30
N PRO A 165 -3.74 -4.64 19.47
CA PRO A 165 -4.92 -5.43 19.17
C PRO A 165 -5.38 -6.21 20.41
N THR A 166 -6.66 -6.58 20.39
CA THR A 166 -7.29 -7.46 21.38
C THR A 166 -7.54 -8.83 20.76
N HIS A 167 -7.98 -9.80 21.57
CA HIS A 167 -8.35 -11.14 21.08
C HIS A 167 -9.45 -11.11 19.99
N ASP A 168 -10.33 -10.10 20.02
CA ASP A 168 -11.39 -9.94 19.02
C ASP A 168 -10.86 -9.47 17.65
N ASP A 169 -9.59 -9.06 17.58
CA ASP A 169 -8.89 -8.65 16.37
C ASP A 169 -8.05 -9.84 15.82
N ASP A 170 -8.70 -10.98 15.59
CA ASP A 170 -8.09 -12.24 15.11
C ASP A 170 -7.43 -12.03 13.72
N ARG A 171 -6.17 -11.57 13.74
CA ARG A 171 -5.27 -11.11 12.63
C ARG A 171 -5.14 -9.60 12.53
N ASP A 172 -4.46 -8.99 13.50
CA ASP A 172 -4.11 -7.58 13.41
C ASP A 172 -3.17 -7.30 12.23
N HIS A 173 -3.69 -6.53 11.28
CA HIS A 173 -3.02 -6.18 10.05
C HIS A 173 -1.84 -5.23 10.29
N GLY A 174 -1.99 -4.26 11.19
CA GLY A 174 -0.98 -3.26 11.46
C GLY A 174 0.28 -3.78 12.16
N THR A 175 0.17 -4.79 13.02
CA THR A 175 1.32 -5.49 13.61
C THR A 175 2.14 -6.21 12.54
N MET A 176 1.48 -6.87 11.58
CA MET A 176 2.16 -7.47 10.41
C MET A 176 2.83 -6.42 9.51
N VAL A 177 2.16 -5.29 9.25
CA VAL A 177 2.72 -4.15 8.50
C VAL A 177 3.97 -3.61 9.19
N SER A 178 3.93 -3.48 10.52
CA SER A 178 5.02 -2.94 11.34
C SER A 178 6.28 -3.81 11.29
N GLY A 179 6.13 -5.14 11.32
CA GLY A 179 7.26 -6.06 11.20
C GLY A 179 7.97 -5.98 9.85
N ILE A 180 7.24 -5.75 8.76
CA ILE A 180 7.83 -5.56 7.44
C ILE A 180 8.72 -4.30 7.42
N ILE A 181 8.26 -3.22 8.06
CA ILE A 181 9.02 -1.96 8.14
C ILE A 181 10.26 -2.16 9.02
N ALA A 182 10.07 -2.53 10.28
CA ALA A 182 11.10 -2.41 11.30
C ALA A 182 11.05 -3.53 12.36
N MET A 183 10.85 -4.79 11.95
CA MET A 183 11.19 -5.90 12.85
C MET A 183 12.67 -5.81 13.25
N ARG A 184 12.94 -5.79 14.55
CA ARG A 184 14.28 -5.62 15.11
C ARG A 184 15.14 -6.84 14.78
N SER A 185 16.18 -6.61 13.98
CA SER A 185 17.20 -7.63 13.67
C SER A 185 18.21 -7.83 14.81
N ASN A 186 18.94 -8.94 14.74
CA ASN A 186 20.02 -9.33 15.64
C ASN A 186 19.59 -9.60 17.09
N LEU A 187 18.42 -10.21 17.27
CA LEU A 187 17.90 -10.60 18.58
C LEU A 187 18.13 -12.08 18.93
N GLY A 188 18.58 -12.89 17.96
CA GLY A 188 18.68 -14.35 18.10
C GLY A 188 17.34 -15.09 17.94
N PHE A 189 16.29 -14.35 17.59
CA PHE A 189 14.97 -14.83 17.23
C PHE A 189 14.37 -13.91 16.16
N GLY A 190 13.34 -14.39 15.45
CA GLY A 190 12.70 -13.60 14.40
C GLY A 190 13.59 -13.38 13.18
N GLY A 191 13.35 -12.30 12.44
CA GLY A 191 14.10 -11.90 11.25
C GLY A 191 14.48 -10.43 11.31
N SER A 192 14.29 -9.72 10.19
CA SER A 192 14.56 -8.29 10.06
C SER A 192 13.40 -7.59 9.37
N GLY A 193 13.12 -6.34 9.73
CA GLY A 193 12.38 -5.43 8.86
C GLY A 193 13.27 -4.98 7.70
N VAL A 194 12.70 -4.25 6.74
CA VAL A 194 13.50 -3.55 5.73
C VAL A 194 14.42 -2.52 6.40
N ALA A 195 13.93 -1.82 7.42
CA ALA A 195 14.65 -0.82 8.21
C ALA A 195 14.61 -1.22 9.71
N PRO A 196 15.44 -2.18 10.15
CA PRO A 196 15.32 -2.84 11.46
C PRO A 196 15.63 -1.98 12.68
N ARG A 197 15.97 -0.69 12.50
CA ARG A 197 16.24 0.30 13.55
C ARG A 197 15.42 1.59 13.35
N ALA A 198 14.50 1.64 12.39
CA ALA A 198 13.55 2.74 12.31
C ALA A 198 12.59 2.72 13.50
N HIS A 199 12.23 3.90 14.01
CA HIS A 199 11.27 4.03 15.09
C HIS A 199 9.84 3.88 14.56
N LEU A 200 8.98 3.21 15.32
CA LEU A 200 7.58 2.99 14.98
C LEU A 200 6.64 3.69 15.96
N ALA A 201 5.57 4.28 15.42
CA ALA A 201 4.39 4.67 16.18
C ALA A 201 3.13 4.17 15.44
N GLY A 202 2.20 3.58 16.17
CA GLY A 202 0.98 2.99 15.63
C GLY A 202 -0.24 3.87 15.85
N TYR A 203 -1.11 3.94 14.85
CA TYR A 203 -2.38 4.64 14.91
C TYR A 203 -3.46 3.71 14.38
N ASN A 204 -4.32 3.20 15.27
CA ASN A 204 -5.37 2.22 14.93
C ASN A 204 -6.58 2.85 14.22
N THR A 205 -6.33 3.70 13.23
CA THR A 205 -7.30 4.58 12.54
C THR A 205 -8.33 3.80 11.75
N ILE A 206 -7.96 2.65 11.17
CA ILE A 206 -8.88 1.83 10.38
C ILE A 206 -9.52 0.71 11.21
N SER A 207 -9.28 0.68 12.53
CA SER A 207 -9.98 -0.23 13.42
C SER A 207 -11.49 0.06 13.46
N ARG A 208 -12.24 -0.85 14.08
CA ARG A 208 -13.61 -0.54 14.53
C ARG A 208 -13.56 0.73 15.39
N GLU A 209 -14.49 1.66 15.15
CA GLU A 209 -14.61 2.97 15.83
C GLU A 209 -13.52 4.02 15.54
N GLY A 210 -12.41 3.65 14.88
CA GLY A 210 -11.28 4.57 14.62
C GLY A 210 -11.51 5.56 13.47
N GLN A 211 -12.46 5.30 12.57
CA GLN A 211 -12.57 5.98 11.27
C GLN A 211 -13.38 7.29 11.34
N THR A 212 -12.82 8.31 11.97
CA THR A 212 -13.41 9.66 12.01
C THR A 212 -12.55 10.68 11.26
N PHE A 213 -13.13 11.79 10.83
CA PHE A 213 -12.40 12.90 10.20
C PHE A 213 -11.18 13.32 11.04
N GLN A 214 -11.37 13.50 12.35
CA GLN A 214 -10.31 13.95 13.25
C GLN A 214 -9.21 12.90 13.42
N ASN A 215 -9.57 11.62 13.57
CA ASN A 215 -8.59 10.56 13.75
C ASN A 215 -7.71 10.37 12.50
N PHE A 216 -8.27 10.57 11.30
CA PHE A 216 -7.48 10.60 10.06
C PHE A 216 -6.49 11.77 10.05
N LEU A 217 -6.89 12.98 10.45
CA LEU A 217 -5.95 14.11 10.58
C LEU A 217 -4.86 13.82 11.61
N ASP A 218 -5.26 13.38 12.80
CA ASP A 218 -4.37 13.18 13.93
C ASP A 218 -3.32 12.11 13.65
N SER A 219 -3.69 11.01 12.99
CA SER A 219 -2.78 9.92 12.62
C SER A 219 -1.88 10.23 11.42
N LEU A 220 -2.24 11.21 10.58
CA LEU A 220 -1.50 11.59 9.37
C LEU A 220 -0.62 12.84 9.56
N GLY A 221 -0.30 13.15 10.82
CA GLY A 221 0.72 14.16 11.17
C GLY A 221 0.17 15.50 11.66
N ALA A 222 -1.14 15.65 11.81
CA ALA A 222 -1.73 16.89 12.36
C ALA A 222 -1.66 16.96 13.91
N SER A 223 -1.52 15.81 14.59
CA SER A 223 -1.42 15.77 16.06
C SER A 223 0.02 15.92 16.55
N ASP A 224 0.19 16.31 17.81
CA ASP A 224 1.51 16.31 18.46
C ASP A 224 2.13 14.92 18.52
N ALA A 225 1.30 13.88 18.59
CA ALA A 225 1.74 12.49 18.59
C ALA A 225 2.34 12.08 17.26
N ALA A 226 1.78 12.56 16.14
CA ALA A 226 2.14 12.08 14.81
C ALA A 226 3.03 13.03 13.99
N LYS A 227 3.12 14.32 14.35
CA LYS A 227 3.89 15.32 13.59
C LYS A 227 5.40 15.04 13.53
N GLY A 228 5.90 14.21 14.44
CA GLY A 228 7.32 13.80 14.50
C GLY A 228 7.71 12.71 13.51
N ASN A 229 6.75 12.05 12.85
CA ASN A 229 7.05 11.01 11.87
C ASN A 229 7.61 11.59 10.57
N ASP A 230 8.56 10.88 9.99
CA ASP A 230 9.12 11.21 8.68
C ASP A 230 8.28 10.60 7.55
N ILE A 231 7.77 9.38 7.78
CA ILE A 231 7.06 8.56 6.80
C ILE A 231 5.73 8.11 7.41
N PHE A 232 4.67 8.13 6.61
CA PHE A 232 3.35 7.57 6.96
C PHE A 232 3.04 6.39 6.05
N SER A 233 2.96 5.20 6.64
CA SER A 233 2.62 3.96 5.94
C SER A 233 1.12 3.69 6.04
N MET A 234 0.43 3.68 4.89
CA MET A 234 -1.02 3.56 4.80
C MET A 234 -1.41 2.33 3.98
N SER A 235 -1.43 1.17 4.64
CA SER A 235 -1.72 -0.12 4.00
C SER A 235 -3.23 -0.38 3.86
N PHE A 236 -3.98 0.64 3.43
CA PHE A 236 -5.43 0.58 3.28
C PHE A 236 -5.95 1.47 2.13
N GLY A 237 -7.15 1.16 1.67
CA GLY A 237 -7.86 1.90 0.65
C GLY A 237 -9.35 1.54 0.63
N SER A 238 -10.05 2.08 -0.35
CA SER A 238 -11.50 1.90 -0.49
C SER A 238 -11.83 1.00 -1.67
N ASN A 239 -12.68 0.00 -1.47
CA ASN A 239 -13.26 -0.81 -2.55
C ASN A 239 -14.53 -0.17 -3.10
N ASN A 240 -14.41 1.03 -3.66
CA ASN A 240 -15.56 1.78 -4.15
C ASN A 240 -16.00 1.31 -5.54
N LEU A 241 -17.31 1.13 -5.69
CA LEU A 241 -17.97 0.78 -6.96
C LEU A 241 -18.47 2.00 -7.71
N SER A 242 -18.39 3.18 -7.12
CA SER A 242 -18.76 4.46 -7.72
C SER A 242 -17.80 5.54 -7.24
N GLN A 243 -17.82 6.69 -7.88
CA GLN A 243 -16.93 7.79 -7.56
C GLN A 243 -17.08 8.23 -6.09
N LEU A 244 -15.99 8.15 -5.33
CA LEU A 244 -15.87 8.81 -4.03
C LEU A 244 -15.55 10.29 -4.27
N LYS A 245 -16.32 11.16 -3.63
CA LYS A 245 -16.09 12.61 -3.71
C LYS A 245 -15.00 13.04 -2.74
N GLU A 246 -14.31 14.12 -3.09
CA GLU A 246 -13.26 14.75 -2.26
C GLU A 246 -13.81 15.24 -0.91
N ASP A 247 -15.11 15.54 -0.82
CA ASP A 247 -15.77 16.03 0.41
C ASP A 247 -16.18 14.91 1.38
N VAL A 248 -16.01 13.64 1.01
CA VAL A 248 -16.18 12.51 1.95
C VAL A 248 -15.22 12.73 3.13
N PRO A 249 -15.68 12.70 4.39
CA PRO A 249 -14.88 13.14 5.53
C PRO A 249 -13.49 12.48 5.63
N SER A 250 -13.39 11.16 5.49
CA SER A 250 -12.08 10.47 5.55
C SER A 250 -11.16 10.89 4.40
N VAL A 251 -11.69 10.98 3.17
CA VAL A 251 -10.93 11.41 1.98
C VAL A 251 -10.45 12.85 2.15
N LYS A 252 -11.33 13.74 2.62
CA LYS A 252 -11.00 15.14 2.88
C LYS A 252 -9.92 15.27 3.94
N ALA A 253 -10.05 14.55 5.06
CA ALA A 253 -9.06 14.56 6.14
C ALA A 253 -7.69 14.14 5.64
N SER A 254 -7.60 13.00 4.94
CA SER A 254 -6.36 12.52 4.34
C SER A 254 -5.77 13.55 3.37
N ALA A 255 -6.59 14.11 2.48
CA ALA A 255 -6.12 15.08 1.48
C ALA A 255 -5.55 16.36 2.11
N GLU A 256 -6.20 16.88 3.15
CA GLU A 256 -5.69 18.04 3.90
C GLU A 256 -4.39 17.69 4.65
N ALA A 257 -4.32 16.52 5.28
CA ALA A 257 -3.12 16.06 5.97
C ALA A 257 -1.93 15.91 5.00
N PHE A 258 -2.13 15.33 3.81
CA PHE A 258 -1.07 15.17 2.81
C PHE A 258 -0.51 16.53 2.35
N LYS A 259 -1.40 17.47 2.01
CA LYS A 259 -1.01 18.82 1.55
C LYS A 259 -0.29 19.62 2.63
N LEU A 260 -0.76 19.54 3.88
CA LEU A 260 -0.11 20.21 4.99
C LEU A 260 1.23 19.56 5.32
N GLY A 261 1.24 18.22 5.44
CA GLY A 261 2.40 17.48 5.89
C GLY A 261 3.59 17.52 4.94
N THR A 262 3.33 17.50 3.63
CA THR A 262 4.38 17.69 2.61
C THR A 262 4.97 19.11 2.59
N LYS A 263 4.29 20.09 3.19
CA LYS A 263 4.76 21.48 3.27
C LYS A 263 5.43 21.81 4.61
N THR A 264 4.94 21.26 5.72
CA THR A 264 5.32 21.73 7.07
C THR A 264 6.14 20.73 7.86
N LEU A 265 5.92 19.42 7.69
CA LEU A 265 6.61 18.40 8.49
C LEU A 265 8.06 18.20 8.03
N ARG A 266 8.83 17.50 8.86
CA ARG A 266 10.28 17.29 8.67
C ARG A 266 11.03 18.60 8.43
N ASN A 267 10.71 19.64 9.20
CA ASN A 267 11.29 20.98 9.09
C ASN A 267 11.15 21.57 7.67
N GLY A 268 9.98 21.42 7.06
CA GLY A 268 9.71 21.91 5.70
C GLY A 268 10.22 21.03 4.56
N LYS A 269 10.92 19.93 4.84
CA LYS A 269 11.28 18.92 3.83
C LYS A 269 10.07 18.11 3.34
N GLY A 270 9.00 18.11 4.13
CA GLY A 270 7.75 17.42 3.86
C GLY A 270 7.78 15.95 4.25
N ALA A 271 6.72 15.52 4.94
CA ALA A 271 6.49 14.10 5.25
C ALA A 271 6.24 13.28 3.98
N ILE A 272 6.50 11.98 4.06
CA ILE A 272 6.38 11.06 2.94
C ILE A 272 5.20 10.13 3.18
N TYR A 273 4.19 10.19 2.30
CA TYR A 273 2.96 9.42 2.40
C TYR A 273 2.99 8.24 1.44
N VAL A 274 3.01 7.01 1.95
CA VAL A 274 3.10 5.77 1.17
C VAL A 274 1.77 5.03 1.28
N LYS A 275 1.09 4.79 0.15
CA LYS A 275 -0.27 4.25 0.14
C LYS A 275 -0.39 3.01 -0.75
N ALA A 276 -1.11 2.00 -0.27
CA ALA A 276 -1.47 0.83 -1.05
C ALA A 276 -2.35 1.19 -2.25
N ALA A 277 -2.03 0.67 -3.45
CA ALA A 277 -2.87 0.86 -4.63
C ALA A 277 -4.21 0.12 -4.56
N GLY A 278 -4.31 -0.94 -3.76
CA GLY A 278 -5.48 -1.81 -3.64
C GLY A 278 -5.24 -3.23 -4.15
N ASN A 279 -6.17 -4.12 -3.83
CA ASN A 279 -6.09 -5.56 -4.14
C ASN A 279 -7.22 -5.99 -5.08
N GLY A 280 -7.64 -5.08 -5.95
CA GLY A 280 -8.86 -5.13 -6.73
C GLY A 280 -8.69 -5.61 -8.18
N PHE A 281 -7.66 -6.38 -8.53
CA PHE A 281 -7.46 -6.79 -9.93
C PHE A 281 -8.59 -7.71 -10.44
N SER A 282 -8.96 -8.73 -9.67
CA SER A 282 -9.98 -9.72 -10.06
C SER A 282 -11.25 -9.69 -9.22
N SER A 283 -11.24 -9.00 -8.08
CA SER A 283 -12.37 -8.92 -7.14
C SER A 283 -12.20 -7.70 -6.24
N LEU A 284 -13.29 -7.02 -5.90
CA LEU A 284 -13.30 -5.94 -4.92
C LEU A 284 -13.71 -6.48 -3.54
N GLY A 285 -12.78 -6.44 -2.58
CA GLY A 285 -13.03 -6.93 -1.22
C GLY A 285 -13.30 -8.44 -1.13
N LEU A 286 -14.10 -8.84 -0.14
CA LEU A 286 -14.34 -10.25 0.22
C LEU A 286 -15.43 -10.97 -0.62
N GLY A 287 -16.00 -10.32 -1.65
CA GLY A 287 -17.09 -10.87 -2.46
C GLY A 287 -16.73 -11.09 -3.94
N SER A 288 -17.38 -12.05 -4.59
CA SER A 288 -17.45 -12.13 -6.05
C SER A 288 -18.44 -11.08 -6.54
N ASP A 289 -17.97 -9.86 -6.77
CA ASP A 289 -18.81 -8.81 -7.33
C ASP A 289 -18.97 -9.02 -8.84
N SER A 290 -20.22 -9.15 -9.30
CA SER A 290 -20.59 -9.12 -10.72
C SER A 290 -19.98 -7.93 -11.48
N SER A 291 -19.66 -6.83 -10.77
CA SER A 291 -18.97 -5.67 -11.34
C SER A 291 -17.60 -5.98 -11.95
N CYS A 292 -16.94 -7.07 -11.51
CA CYS A 292 -15.62 -7.49 -11.99
C CYS A 292 -15.65 -8.50 -13.14
N GLU A 293 -16.81 -9.03 -13.54
CA GLU A 293 -16.91 -10.10 -14.55
C GLU A 293 -16.21 -9.72 -15.87
N SER A 294 -16.43 -8.49 -16.34
CA SER A 294 -15.79 -8.00 -17.58
C SER A 294 -14.28 -7.88 -17.42
N ALA A 295 -13.81 -7.29 -16.32
CA ALA A 295 -12.39 -7.17 -16.03
C ALA A 295 -11.70 -8.54 -15.99
N VAL A 296 -12.29 -9.51 -15.29
CA VAL A 296 -11.77 -10.89 -15.19
C VAL A 296 -11.73 -11.56 -16.58
N LYS A 297 -12.82 -11.45 -17.36
CA LYS A 297 -12.88 -11.97 -18.73
C LYS A 297 -11.76 -11.43 -19.61
N PHE A 298 -11.49 -10.13 -19.52
CA PHE A 298 -10.49 -9.45 -20.34
C PHE A 298 -9.10 -9.39 -19.71
N LYS A 299 -8.92 -9.95 -18.50
CA LYS A 299 -7.69 -9.89 -17.70
C LYS A 299 -7.23 -8.45 -17.39
N LEU A 300 -8.17 -7.51 -17.32
CA LEU A 300 -7.93 -6.13 -16.95
C LEU A 300 -8.14 -5.95 -15.44
N SER A 301 -7.64 -4.84 -14.88
CA SER A 301 -7.86 -4.55 -13.47
C SER A 301 -9.32 -4.12 -13.23
N CYS A 302 -10.00 -4.85 -12.35
CA CYS A 302 -11.36 -4.52 -11.95
C CYS A 302 -11.40 -3.18 -11.23
N GLN A 303 -10.54 -2.98 -10.23
CA GLN A 303 -10.27 -1.68 -9.66
C GLN A 303 -9.19 -0.98 -10.47
N ASN A 304 -9.42 0.26 -10.89
CA ASN A 304 -8.34 1.11 -11.38
C ASN A 304 -7.76 1.90 -10.19
N SER A 305 -6.44 2.09 -10.14
CA SER A 305 -5.82 2.86 -9.06
C SER A 305 -6.29 4.32 -8.98
N ASN A 306 -6.84 4.90 -10.05
CA ASN A 306 -7.49 6.22 -10.03
C ASN A 306 -8.91 6.23 -9.43
N MET A 307 -9.49 5.08 -9.08
CA MET A 307 -10.83 5.05 -8.45
C MET A 307 -10.84 5.61 -7.03
N ASN A 308 -9.69 5.63 -6.35
CA ASN A 308 -9.52 6.19 -5.03
C ASN A 308 -8.95 7.62 -5.17
N PHE A 309 -9.59 8.62 -4.56
CA PHE A 309 -9.14 10.01 -4.73
C PHE A 309 -7.71 10.23 -4.20
N GLU A 310 -7.40 9.68 -3.03
CA GLU A 310 -6.11 9.82 -2.35
C GLU A 310 -4.91 9.36 -3.20
N THR A 311 -5.07 8.30 -4.00
CA THR A 311 -4.01 7.77 -4.88
C THR A 311 -3.79 8.65 -6.11
N THR A 312 -4.66 9.64 -6.36
CA THR A 312 -4.53 10.64 -7.44
C THR A 312 -3.90 11.95 -6.98
N MET A 313 -3.37 11.99 -5.75
CA MET A 313 -2.70 13.17 -5.18
C MET A 313 -1.20 13.14 -5.46
N ALA A 314 -0.63 14.30 -5.79
CA ALA A 314 0.79 14.43 -6.10
C ALA A 314 1.69 14.06 -4.89
N GLU A 315 1.18 14.32 -3.69
CA GLU A 315 1.82 14.11 -2.39
C GLU A 315 1.99 12.62 -2.02
N VAL A 316 1.27 11.72 -2.70
CA VAL A 316 1.18 10.31 -2.33
C VAL A 316 2.05 9.44 -3.24
N ILE A 317 2.78 8.51 -2.63
CA ILE A 317 3.47 7.41 -3.31
C ILE A 317 2.53 6.22 -3.30
N THR A 318 1.82 6.01 -4.41
CA THR A 318 0.92 4.86 -4.60
C THR A 318 1.71 3.62 -5.00
N VAL A 319 1.55 2.52 -4.26
CA VAL A 319 2.40 1.31 -4.38
C VAL A 319 1.62 0.09 -4.90
N GLY A 320 2.10 -0.49 -6.00
CA GLY A 320 1.65 -1.79 -6.51
C GLY A 320 2.40 -2.99 -5.88
N ALA A 321 1.84 -4.19 -5.99
CA ALA A 321 2.41 -5.41 -5.42
C ALA A 321 3.03 -6.33 -6.47
N LEU A 322 4.18 -6.90 -6.12
CA LEU A 322 4.89 -7.93 -6.88
C LEU A 322 4.90 -9.27 -6.12
N ASN A 323 4.75 -10.36 -6.87
CA ASN A 323 4.99 -11.70 -6.36
C ASN A 323 6.48 -12.03 -6.37
N ALA A 324 6.82 -13.20 -5.83
CA ALA A 324 8.21 -13.62 -5.63
C ALA A 324 8.92 -14.10 -6.90
N VAL A 325 8.29 -13.96 -8.07
CA VAL A 325 8.89 -14.24 -9.39
C VAL A 325 9.03 -12.98 -10.26
N GLY A 326 8.90 -11.80 -9.65
CA GLY A 326 9.13 -10.52 -10.34
C GLY A 326 7.97 -10.09 -11.25
N LYS A 327 6.76 -10.60 -11.01
CA LYS A 327 5.55 -10.22 -11.75
C LYS A 327 4.55 -9.55 -10.83
N LYS A 328 3.59 -8.84 -11.43
CA LYS A 328 2.47 -8.24 -10.69
C LYS A 328 1.76 -9.34 -9.90
N SER A 329 1.56 -9.13 -8.60
CA SER A 329 0.75 -10.05 -7.79
C SER A 329 -0.65 -10.17 -8.40
N SER A 330 -1.25 -11.37 -8.28
CA SER A 330 -2.53 -11.72 -8.91
C SER A 330 -3.64 -10.73 -8.60
N TYR A 331 -3.66 -10.22 -7.36
CA TYR A 331 -4.67 -9.29 -6.84
C TYR A 331 -4.33 -7.81 -7.05
N SER A 332 -3.08 -7.43 -7.38
CA SER A 332 -2.65 -6.01 -7.32
C SER A 332 -3.45 -5.14 -8.28
N THR A 333 -4.08 -4.09 -7.73
CA THR A 333 -4.72 -3.02 -8.49
C THR A 333 -3.70 -2.33 -9.39
N THR A 334 -4.07 -2.08 -10.65
CA THR A 334 -3.23 -1.40 -11.65
C THR A 334 -3.83 -0.06 -12.08
N GLY A 335 -3.00 0.79 -12.67
CA GLY A 335 -3.42 2.04 -13.28
C GLY A 335 -2.35 3.13 -13.21
N SER A 336 -2.61 4.25 -13.86
CA SER A 336 -1.59 5.27 -14.13
C SER A 336 -1.16 6.09 -12.91
N SER A 337 -1.85 5.98 -11.77
CA SER A 337 -1.47 6.66 -10.54
C SER A 337 -0.44 5.90 -9.69
N LEU A 338 -0.11 4.64 -10.04
CA LEU A 338 0.99 3.92 -9.40
C LEU A 338 2.29 4.70 -9.57
N TRP A 339 3.06 4.83 -8.50
CA TRP A 339 4.40 5.40 -8.53
C TRP A 339 5.45 4.29 -8.70
N ILE A 340 5.37 3.28 -7.84
CA ILE A 340 6.38 2.21 -7.74
C ILE A 340 5.68 0.90 -7.38
N SER A 341 6.38 -0.22 -7.53
CA SER A 341 5.96 -1.51 -7.01
C SER A 341 6.98 -2.11 -6.06
N ALA A 342 6.50 -2.91 -5.12
CA ALA A 342 7.34 -3.63 -4.15
C ALA A 342 6.77 -5.03 -3.87
N PRO A 343 7.57 -5.94 -3.30
CA PRO A 343 7.09 -7.25 -2.84
C PRO A 343 5.81 -7.18 -1.99
N GLY A 344 4.74 -7.79 -2.50
CA GLY A 344 3.52 -8.08 -1.74
C GLY A 344 3.20 -9.57 -1.68
N GLY A 345 3.87 -10.39 -2.51
CA GLY A 345 3.70 -11.84 -2.52
C GLY A 345 2.33 -12.29 -3.00
N GLU A 346 1.98 -13.53 -2.69
CA GLU A 346 0.70 -14.17 -3.00
C GLU A 346 -0.02 -14.62 -1.73
N PHE A 347 -0.02 -15.91 -1.36
CA PHE A 347 -0.87 -16.40 -0.25
C PHE A 347 -0.14 -17.32 0.75
N GLY A 348 1.09 -17.72 0.48
CA GLY A 348 1.92 -18.38 1.49
C GLY A 348 1.48 -19.81 1.84
N LYS A 349 0.69 -20.49 0.99
CA LYS A 349 0.15 -21.81 1.32
C LYS A 349 1.09 -22.95 0.91
N ASN A 350 1.00 -24.04 1.65
CA ASN A 350 1.67 -25.30 1.32
C ASN A 350 0.62 -26.37 0.99
N LYS A 351 0.39 -26.59 -0.31
CA LYS A 351 -0.56 -27.55 -0.85
C LYS A 351 -0.29 -28.97 -0.35
N ALA A 352 0.97 -29.41 -0.32
CA ALA A 352 1.34 -30.76 0.13
C ALA A 352 1.05 -30.96 1.63
N TRP A 353 1.35 -29.97 2.47
CA TRP A 353 1.00 -30.01 3.90
C TRP A 353 -0.52 -30.06 4.09
N ILE A 354 -1.28 -29.25 3.34
CA ILE A 354 -2.75 -29.26 3.40
C ILE A 354 -3.30 -30.64 3.01
N GLU A 355 -2.85 -31.20 1.90
CA GLU A 355 -3.28 -32.53 1.43
C GLU A 355 -2.98 -33.62 2.46
N GLU A 356 -1.80 -33.59 3.08
CA GLU A 356 -1.42 -34.52 4.14
C GLU A 356 -2.38 -34.44 5.34
N LYS A 357 -2.66 -33.23 5.83
CA LYS A 357 -3.55 -33.05 7.00
C LYS A 357 -5.01 -33.43 6.69
N LEU A 358 -5.51 -33.12 5.49
CA LEU A 358 -6.86 -33.51 5.08
C LEU A 358 -7.00 -35.03 4.93
N LYS A 359 -5.97 -35.71 4.42
CA LYS A 359 -5.96 -37.16 4.30
C LYS A 359 -6.14 -37.85 5.66
N ASN A 360 -5.57 -37.29 6.73
CA ASN A 360 -5.69 -37.83 8.09
C ASN A 360 -7.12 -37.77 8.66
N ILE A 361 -8.00 -36.97 8.06
CA ILE A 361 -9.42 -36.87 8.42
C ILE A 361 -10.34 -37.38 7.30
N ASN A 362 -9.81 -38.18 6.37
CA ASN A 362 -10.53 -38.73 5.20
C ASN A 362 -11.17 -37.66 4.29
N GLU A 363 -10.57 -36.47 4.23
CA GLU A 363 -11.00 -35.37 3.37
C GLU A 363 -10.06 -35.23 2.16
N THR A 364 -10.58 -34.68 1.06
CA THR A 364 -9.80 -34.34 -0.14
C THR A 364 -10.03 -32.89 -0.55
N ILE A 365 -9.12 -32.39 -1.39
CA ILE A 365 -9.18 -31.05 -1.96
C ILE A 365 -9.03 -31.10 -3.48
N ASP A 366 -9.85 -30.31 -4.17
CA ASP A 366 -9.77 -30.07 -5.60
C ASP A 366 -9.17 -28.68 -5.84
N TRP A 367 -7.88 -28.63 -6.16
CA TRP A 367 -7.15 -27.38 -6.38
C TRP A 367 -7.65 -26.56 -7.57
N SER A 368 -8.40 -27.15 -8.51
CA SER A 368 -8.97 -26.41 -9.65
C SER A 368 -9.99 -25.35 -9.24
N LYS A 369 -10.54 -25.48 -8.02
CA LYS A 369 -11.49 -24.52 -7.42
C LYS A 369 -10.80 -23.37 -6.69
N TYR A 370 -9.47 -23.38 -6.58
CA TYR A 370 -8.68 -22.39 -5.86
C TYR A 370 -7.81 -21.58 -6.82
N ARG A 371 -7.28 -20.46 -6.32
CA ARG A 371 -6.36 -19.62 -7.09
C ARG A 371 -5.09 -20.42 -7.43
N PRO A 372 -4.60 -20.39 -8.69
CA PRO A 372 -3.36 -21.08 -9.05
C PRO A 372 -2.17 -20.66 -8.19
N THR A 373 -2.09 -19.35 -7.89
CA THR A 373 -1.02 -18.70 -7.13
C THR A 373 -1.09 -18.91 -5.61
N LEU A 374 -2.04 -19.72 -5.11
CA LEU A 374 -2.21 -19.94 -3.67
C LEU A 374 -0.92 -20.48 -3.01
N GLY A 375 -0.17 -21.28 -3.76
CA GLY A 375 1.09 -21.90 -3.32
C GLY A 375 2.33 -21.02 -3.42
N GLU A 376 2.20 -19.80 -3.95
CA GLU A 376 3.31 -18.86 -4.10
C GLU A 376 3.60 -18.10 -2.79
N PRO A 377 4.88 -17.70 -2.57
CA PRO A 377 5.29 -16.98 -1.37
C PRO A 377 4.49 -15.70 -1.09
N ALA A 378 4.00 -15.59 0.13
CA ALA A 378 3.57 -14.33 0.75
C ALA A 378 4.74 -13.75 1.58
N ILE A 379 4.48 -12.79 2.47
CA ILE A 379 5.52 -12.05 3.20
C ILE A 379 5.67 -12.59 4.62
N PHE A 380 6.93 -12.82 5.00
CA PHE A 380 7.33 -13.13 6.37
C PHE A 380 7.42 -11.87 7.21
N THR A 381 6.70 -11.84 8.32
CA THR A 381 6.66 -10.70 9.23
C THR A 381 6.22 -11.12 10.64
N THR A 382 6.18 -10.17 11.58
CA THR A 382 5.58 -10.35 12.91
C THR A 382 4.09 -10.62 12.80
N ASP A 383 3.56 -11.38 13.73
CA ASP A 383 2.12 -11.53 13.97
C ASP A 383 1.82 -10.98 15.37
N VAL A 384 0.56 -10.97 15.78
CA VAL A 384 0.22 -10.79 17.20
C VAL A 384 0.90 -11.88 18.02
N SER A 385 1.47 -11.52 19.17
CA SER A 385 2.26 -12.44 19.98
C SER A 385 1.40 -13.56 20.56
N GLY A 386 1.93 -14.79 20.55
CA GLY A 386 1.25 -15.96 21.06
C GLY A 386 0.58 -16.80 19.97
N LYS A 387 -0.20 -17.79 20.39
CA LYS A 387 -0.73 -18.87 19.52
C LYS A 387 -2.24 -19.07 19.63
N GLU A 388 -2.91 -18.17 20.33
CA GLU A 388 -4.35 -18.25 20.62
C GLU A 388 -5.18 -17.65 19.48
N TYR A 389 -4.72 -16.55 18.89
CA TYR A 389 -5.33 -15.82 17.79
C TYR A 389 -4.23 -15.24 16.89
N GLY A 390 -4.61 -14.71 15.74
CA GLY A 390 -3.66 -14.21 14.75
C GLY A 390 -3.65 -15.03 13.46
N ALA A 391 -2.69 -14.71 12.60
CA ALA A 391 -2.45 -15.46 11.37
C ALA A 391 -1.84 -16.83 11.68
N SER A 392 -1.02 -16.90 12.71
CA SER A 392 -0.38 -18.10 13.25
C SER A 392 -1.01 -18.51 14.58
N LYS A 393 -1.53 -19.73 14.64
CA LYS A 393 -2.23 -20.22 15.83
C LYS A 393 -2.34 -21.73 15.84
N VAL A 394 -2.60 -22.28 17.02
CA VAL A 394 -2.94 -23.69 17.17
C VAL A 394 -4.33 -23.92 16.59
N ILE A 395 -4.46 -24.96 15.76
CA ILE A 395 -5.71 -25.31 15.10
C ILE A 395 -6.21 -26.70 15.48
N ASP A 396 -7.51 -26.91 15.30
CA ASP A 396 -8.14 -28.22 15.39
C ASP A 396 -7.93 -29.02 14.10
N TYR A 397 -6.97 -29.95 14.12
CA TYR A 397 -6.65 -30.83 13.00
C TYR A 397 -7.76 -31.83 12.64
N THR A 398 -8.82 -31.96 13.46
CA THR A 398 -9.96 -32.84 13.14
C THR A 398 -10.95 -32.19 12.17
N LYS A 399 -10.75 -30.91 11.83
CA LYS A 399 -11.65 -30.13 10.98
C LYS A 399 -10.94 -29.63 9.71
N LYS A 400 -11.65 -29.70 8.58
CA LYS A 400 -11.19 -29.23 7.27
C LYS A 400 -10.91 -27.73 7.23
N ASP A 401 -11.85 -26.91 7.71
CA ASP A 401 -11.77 -25.45 7.57
C ASP A 401 -10.55 -24.83 8.29
N PRO A 402 -10.21 -25.19 9.54
CA PRO A 402 -8.99 -24.71 10.19
C PRO A 402 -7.71 -25.08 9.42
N ILE A 403 -7.61 -26.30 8.88
CA ILE A 403 -6.46 -26.74 8.06
C ILE A 403 -6.30 -25.85 6.82
N LEU A 404 -7.40 -25.59 6.11
CA LEU A 404 -7.38 -24.72 4.92
C LEU A 404 -7.03 -23.27 5.27
N GLN A 405 -7.59 -22.75 6.36
CA GLN A 405 -7.38 -21.38 6.80
C GLN A 405 -5.95 -21.12 7.28
N ILE A 406 -5.32 -22.05 8.00
CA ILE A 406 -3.91 -21.93 8.41
C ILE A 406 -2.98 -22.20 7.23
N GLY A 407 -3.16 -23.35 6.58
CA GLY A 407 -2.63 -23.72 5.28
C GLY A 407 -1.12 -23.91 5.12
N ASN A 408 -0.35 -23.90 6.20
CA ASN A 408 1.04 -24.35 6.24
C ASN A 408 1.47 -24.67 7.68
N SER A 409 2.59 -25.37 7.83
CA SER A 409 3.15 -25.76 9.13
C SER A 409 3.72 -24.58 9.93
N PHE A 410 4.20 -23.53 9.26
CA PHE A 410 4.78 -22.35 9.92
C PHE A 410 3.74 -21.61 10.75
N ASN A 411 2.59 -21.29 10.15
CA ASN A 411 1.48 -20.61 10.83
C ASN A 411 0.74 -21.56 11.77
N ALA A 412 0.73 -22.86 11.50
CA ALA A 412 0.16 -23.85 12.43
C ALA A 412 0.99 -24.04 13.72
N CYS A 413 2.12 -23.34 13.86
CA CYS A 413 3.03 -23.42 14.99
C CYS A 413 3.64 -24.83 15.18
N ASP A 414 3.72 -25.62 14.10
CA ASP A 414 4.23 -27.01 14.12
C ASP A 414 5.76 -27.10 14.07
N ILE A 415 6.44 -25.98 13.84
CA ILE A 415 7.90 -25.93 13.64
C ILE A 415 8.59 -25.06 14.69
N ASN A 416 9.87 -25.32 14.95
CA ASN A 416 10.62 -24.65 16.02
C ASN A 416 10.77 -23.15 15.79
N GLU A 417 10.92 -22.74 14.53
CA GLU A 417 11.12 -21.35 14.10
C GLU A 417 9.93 -20.44 14.43
N ASN A 418 8.72 -21.00 14.60
CA ASN A 418 7.52 -20.25 14.94
C ASN A 418 6.60 -20.96 15.97
N LYS A 419 7.18 -21.78 16.85
CA LYS A 419 6.41 -22.54 17.86
C LYS A 419 5.59 -21.67 18.83
N ASN A 420 5.96 -20.39 18.96
CA ASN A 420 5.30 -19.43 19.83
C ASN A 420 4.19 -18.63 19.11
N GLY A 421 4.08 -18.73 17.77
CA GLY A 421 3.07 -18.05 16.97
C GLY A 421 3.32 -16.55 16.68
N ASN A 422 4.43 -15.98 17.15
CA ASN A 422 4.74 -14.54 17.03
C ASN A 422 5.03 -14.04 15.59
N TYR A 423 5.03 -14.91 14.59
CA TYR A 423 5.35 -14.55 13.21
C TYR A 423 4.38 -15.19 12.25
N THR A 424 4.24 -14.65 11.05
CA THR A 424 3.49 -15.28 9.97
C THR A 424 4.24 -15.21 8.65
N ASN A 425 3.97 -16.15 7.76
CA ASN A 425 4.39 -16.12 6.36
C ASN A 425 3.23 -15.90 5.37
N SER A 426 2.07 -15.43 5.86
CA SER A 426 0.84 -15.30 5.06
C SER A 426 0.39 -13.85 4.82
N MET A 427 1.11 -12.87 5.37
CA MET A 427 0.81 -11.46 5.12
C MET A 427 1.05 -11.13 3.63
N ASN A 428 0.10 -10.47 2.98
CA ASN A 428 0.18 -10.20 1.55
C ASN A 428 -0.42 -8.84 1.19
N GLY A 429 -0.72 -8.62 -0.10
CA GLY A 429 -1.41 -7.43 -0.57
C GLY A 429 -0.46 -6.33 -1.02
N THR A 430 -1.03 -5.32 -1.67
CA THR A 430 -0.43 -3.97 -1.71
C THR A 430 -0.23 -3.42 -0.29
N SER A 431 -0.97 -3.95 0.69
CA SER A 431 -0.75 -3.78 2.12
C SER A 431 0.62 -4.25 2.63
N SER A 432 1.28 -5.18 1.94
CA SER A 432 2.66 -5.58 2.23
C SER A 432 3.68 -4.80 1.39
N ALA A 433 3.34 -4.47 0.14
CA ALA A 433 4.22 -3.67 -0.71
C ALA A 433 4.43 -2.25 -0.15
N THR A 434 3.40 -1.69 0.50
CA THR A 434 3.44 -0.38 1.17
C THR A 434 4.51 -0.32 2.26
N PRO A 435 4.53 -1.19 3.29
CA PRO A 435 5.56 -1.17 4.33
C PRO A 435 6.95 -1.55 3.81
N VAL A 436 7.06 -2.40 2.77
CA VAL A 436 8.35 -2.63 2.12
C VAL A 436 8.90 -1.31 1.55
N THR A 437 8.04 -0.53 0.89
CA THR A 437 8.40 0.79 0.37
C THR A 437 8.71 1.78 1.49
N SER A 438 7.91 1.82 2.56
CA SER A 438 8.14 2.68 3.72
C SER A 438 9.50 2.41 4.39
N GLY A 439 9.84 1.15 4.64
CA GLY A 439 11.15 0.79 5.20
C GLY A 439 12.30 1.08 4.24
N SER A 440 12.10 0.91 2.93
CA SER A 440 13.10 1.27 1.92
C SER A 440 13.38 2.78 1.93
N ILE A 441 12.33 3.59 2.05
CA ILE A 441 12.45 5.05 2.18
C ILE A 441 13.17 5.43 3.49
N ALA A 442 12.96 4.69 4.57
CA ALA A 442 13.70 4.93 5.81
C ALA A 442 15.22 4.73 5.62
N LEU A 443 15.65 3.71 4.89
CA LEU A 443 17.07 3.54 4.54
C LEU A 443 17.59 4.67 3.63
N ILE A 444 16.78 5.14 2.68
CA ILE A 444 17.11 6.28 1.82
C ILE A 444 17.29 7.57 2.65
N LEU A 445 16.41 7.81 3.62
CA LEU A 445 16.47 8.98 4.50
C LEU A 445 17.61 8.91 5.53
N GLU A 446 17.97 7.73 6.02
CA GLU A 446 19.18 7.55 6.83
C GLU A 446 20.44 7.86 6.00
N ALA A 447 20.47 7.42 4.74
CA ALA A 447 21.57 7.71 3.83
C ALA A 447 21.71 9.21 3.50
N ASN A 448 20.58 9.93 3.42
CA ASN A 448 20.56 11.38 3.23
C ASN A 448 19.31 12.02 3.90
N PRO A 449 19.45 12.57 5.13
CA PRO A 449 18.31 13.13 5.85
C PRO A 449 17.82 14.46 5.27
N ASN A 450 18.55 15.08 4.34
CA ASN A 450 18.20 16.37 3.75
C ASN A 450 17.20 16.26 2.59
N LEU A 451 16.90 15.05 2.12
CA LEU A 451 15.96 14.82 1.04
C LEU A 451 14.55 15.30 1.39
N THR A 452 13.97 16.07 0.47
CA THR A 452 12.54 16.41 0.48
C THR A 452 11.69 15.22 0.03
N TRP A 453 10.38 15.28 0.26
CA TRP A 453 9.45 14.27 -0.25
C TRP A 453 9.50 14.11 -1.79
N ARG A 454 9.77 15.20 -2.52
CA ARG A 454 9.94 15.21 -3.98
C ARG A 454 11.25 14.52 -4.40
N ASP A 455 12.34 14.80 -3.70
CA ASP A 455 13.64 14.17 -3.99
C ASP A 455 13.57 12.65 -3.81
N VAL A 456 12.87 12.18 -2.76
CA VAL A 456 12.64 10.74 -2.55
C VAL A 456 11.85 10.14 -3.71
N LYS A 457 10.76 10.80 -4.14
CA LYS A 457 9.98 10.36 -5.31
C LYS A 457 10.85 10.26 -6.57
N TYR A 458 11.67 11.27 -6.84
CA TYR A 458 12.63 11.26 -7.95
C TYR A 458 13.60 10.09 -7.88
N ILE A 459 14.24 9.87 -6.73
CA ILE A 459 15.21 8.79 -6.52
C ILE A 459 14.55 7.44 -6.80
N LEU A 460 13.37 7.19 -6.21
CA LEU A 460 12.62 5.95 -6.43
C LEU A 460 12.30 5.72 -7.91
N ALA A 461 11.83 6.75 -8.63
CA ALA A 461 11.53 6.65 -10.05
C ALA A 461 12.79 6.40 -10.90
N LYS A 462 13.91 7.04 -10.53
CA LYS A 462 15.15 6.98 -11.30
C LYS A 462 15.88 5.65 -11.17
N THR A 463 15.76 5.00 -10.02
CA THR A 463 16.51 3.77 -9.69
C THR A 463 15.67 2.50 -9.74
N ALA A 464 14.37 2.61 -10.02
CA ALA A 464 13.47 1.47 -10.14
C ALA A 464 13.97 0.45 -11.18
N THR A 465 13.78 -0.83 -10.88
CA THR A 465 14.07 -1.93 -11.80
C THR A 465 12.86 -2.21 -12.68
N GLN A 466 13.05 -2.17 -14.00
CA GLN A 466 12.03 -2.57 -14.97
C GLN A 466 11.83 -4.09 -14.98
N VAL A 467 10.93 -4.57 -14.11
CA VAL A 467 10.55 -5.99 -14.00
C VAL A 467 9.58 -6.41 -15.11
N ASP A 468 9.50 -7.72 -15.38
CA ASP A 468 8.57 -8.29 -16.38
C ASP A 468 8.60 -7.52 -17.72
N SER A 469 9.81 -7.21 -18.20
CA SER A 469 10.04 -6.33 -19.35
C SER A 469 9.44 -6.84 -20.67
N SER A 470 9.06 -8.12 -20.73
CA SER A 470 8.37 -8.74 -21.86
C SER A 470 6.85 -8.53 -21.86
N PHE A 471 6.28 -7.90 -20.83
CA PHE A 471 4.86 -7.57 -20.81
C PHE A 471 4.52 -6.49 -21.85
N ASN A 472 3.77 -6.89 -22.87
CA ASN A 472 3.38 -6.05 -24.01
C ASN A 472 1.98 -5.44 -23.88
N GLY A 473 1.39 -5.50 -22.68
CA GLY A 473 0.02 -5.04 -22.44
C GLY A 473 -1.04 -6.08 -22.80
N ILE A 474 -2.31 -5.65 -22.80
CA ILE A 474 -3.46 -6.51 -23.09
C ILE A 474 -4.20 -5.97 -24.30
N ASN A 475 -4.35 -6.82 -25.31
CA ASN A 475 -5.25 -6.63 -26.43
C ASN A 475 -6.53 -7.41 -26.19
N ILE A 476 -7.68 -6.74 -26.32
CA ILE A 476 -9.00 -7.36 -26.23
C ILE A 476 -9.64 -7.35 -27.61
N GLN A 477 -10.31 -8.46 -27.94
CA GLN A 477 -11.15 -8.54 -29.12
C GLN A 477 -12.58 -8.16 -28.72
N LEU A 478 -13.14 -7.16 -29.40
CA LEU A 478 -14.51 -6.72 -29.20
C LEU A 478 -15.49 -7.60 -30.00
N GLU A 479 -16.78 -7.56 -29.65
CA GLU A 479 -17.82 -8.35 -30.34
C GLU A 479 -17.92 -8.03 -31.84
N ASN A 480 -17.57 -6.81 -32.25
CA ASN A 480 -17.54 -6.41 -33.67
C ASN A 480 -16.29 -6.93 -34.43
N GLY A 481 -15.45 -7.75 -33.79
CA GLY A 481 -14.23 -8.32 -34.36
C GLY A 481 -13.00 -7.42 -34.29
N SER A 482 -13.14 -6.17 -33.85
CA SER A 482 -12.02 -5.22 -33.75
C SER A 482 -11.12 -5.53 -32.55
N ASN A 483 -9.83 -5.26 -32.68
CA ASN A 483 -8.86 -5.40 -31.59
C ASN A 483 -8.58 -4.04 -30.95
N TYR A 484 -8.58 -3.98 -29.62
CA TYR A 484 -8.27 -2.80 -28.84
C TYR A 484 -7.18 -3.07 -27.82
N GLN A 485 -6.13 -2.25 -27.82
CA GLN A 485 -5.08 -2.26 -26.79
C GLN A 485 -5.62 -1.61 -25.50
N ALA A 486 -6.19 -2.44 -24.62
CA ALA A 486 -6.88 -2.00 -23.41
C ALA A 486 -5.95 -1.77 -22.21
N GLU A 487 -4.72 -2.30 -22.25
CA GLU A 487 -3.65 -2.00 -21.31
C GLU A 487 -2.32 -1.93 -22.05
N LEU A 488 -1.41 -1.02 -21.70
CA LEU A 488 -0.11 -0.91 -22.33
C LEU A 488 0.93 -1.80 -21.63
N GLY A 489 1.96 -2.19 -22.39
CA GLY A 489 3.20 -2.68 -21.80
C GLY A 489 4.00 -1.56 -21.15
N TRP A 490 5.32 -1.73 -21.08
CA TRP A 490 6.22 -0.65 -20.69
C TRP A 490 6.26 0.48 -21.73
N VAL A 491 6.11 1.72 -21.26
CA VAL A 491 6.24 2.94 -22.06
C VAL A 491 7.44 3.71 -21.55
N THR A 492 8.35 4.11 -22.45
CA THR A 492 9.42 5.07 -22.13
C THR A 492 9.02 6.43 -22.65
N ASN A 493 8.98 7.42 -21.75
CA ASN A 493 8.60 8.78 -22.11
C ASN A 493 9.79 9.56 -22.71
N LYS A 494 9.55 10.79 -23.16
CA LYS A 494 10.58 11.63 -23.80
C LYS A 494 11.73 12.01 -22.86
N ALA A 495 11.49 12.04 -21.56
CA ALA A 495 12.48 12.29 -20.52
C ALA A 495 13.31 11.05 -20.14
N GLY A 496 13.00 9.89 -20.73
CA GLY A 496 13.72 8.63 -20.51
C GLY A 496 13.27 7.85 -19.28
N PHE A 497 12.14 8.19 -18.67
CA PHE A 497 11.54 7.37 -17.61
C PHE A 497 10.70 6.27 -18.24
N HIS A 498 10.90 5.03 -17.76
CA HIS A 498 10.06 3.90 -18.11
C HIS A 498 8.89 3.80 -17.12
N PHE A 499 7.70 3.50 -17.63
CA PHE A 499 6.49 3.44 -16.83
C PHE A 499 5.56 2.32 -17.32
N SER A 500 4.87 1.67 -16.39
CA SER A 500 3.79 0.72 -16.69
C SER A 500 2.65 0.91 -15.69
N ASN A 501 1.41 0.81 -16.14
CA ASN A 501 0.25 0.80 -15.24
C ASN A 501 0.28 -0.39 -14.27
N TRP A 502 1.01 -1.47 -14.55
CA TRP A 502 1.16 -2.63 -13.67
C TRP A 502 2.24 -2.44 -12.60
N TYR A 503 3.23 -1.58 -12.87
CA TYR A 503 4.49 -1.55 -12.12
C TYR A 503 4.90 -0.15 -11.64
N GLY A 504 4.18 0.90 -12.02
CA GLY A 504 4.66 2.28 -11.88
C GLY A 504 5.97 2.46 -12.67
N PHE A 505 6.96 3.11 -12.05
CA PHE A 505 8.32 3.15 -12.57
C PHE A 505 9.06 1.80 -12.45
N GLY A 506 8.56 0.83 -11.68
CA GLY A 506 9.16 -0.49 -11.54
C GLY A 506 9.28 -0.96 -10.10
N ARG A 507 10.04 -2.03 -9.92
CA ARG A 507 10.35 -2.55 -8.58
C ARG A 507 11.33 -1.61 -7.89
N ILE A 508 11.08 -1.31 -6.63
CA ILE A 508 12.06 -0.60 -5.80
C ILE A 508 13.41 -1.34 -5.75
N ASN A 509 14.50 -0.59 -5.90
CA ASN A 509 15.88 -1.09 -5.83
C ASN A 509 16.64 -0.28 -4.78
N VAL A 510 16.75 -0.83 -3.57
CA VAL A 510 17.23 -0.10 -2.39
C VAL A 510 18.71 0.24 -2.51
N ALA A 511 19.56 -0.67 -2.98
CA ALA A 511 20.99 -0.40 -3.15
C ALA A 511 21.25 0.76 -4.12
N GLU A 512 20.60 0.77 -5.30
CA GLU A 512 20.78 1.89 -6.25
C GLU A 512 20.15 3.19 -5.72
N ALA A 513 19.01 3.12 -5.03
CA ALA A 513 18.37 4.29 -4.42
C ALA A 513 19.26 4.93 -3.33
N VAL A 514 19.82 4.13 -2.42
CA VAL A 514 20.73 4.58 -1.37
C VAL A 514 22.02 5.16 -1.97
N LYS A 515 22.59 4.48 -2.97
CA LYS A 515 23.78 4.95 -3.68
C LYS A 515 23.55 6.31 -4.34
N LEU A 516 22.40 6.52 -4.97
CA LEU A 516 22.01 7.82 -5.51
C LEU A 516 21.83 8.84 -4.39
N ALA A 517 21.08 8.51 -3.33
CA ALA A 517 20.79 9.39 -2.20
C ALA A 517 22.04 9.97 -1.52
N LYS A 518 23.08 9.14 -1.30
CA LYS A 518 24.35 9.57 -0.68
C LYS A 518 25.08 10.68 -1.43
N ASN A 519 24.90 10.71 -2.75
CA ASN A 519 25.56 11.67 -3.64
C ASN A 519 24.58 12.69 -4.21
N TYR A 520 23.32 12.67 -3.75
CA TYR A 520 22.26 13.48 -4.31
C TYR A 520 22.30 14.90 -3.75
N SER A 521 22.35 15.87 -4.66
CA SER A 521 22.02 17.26 -4.39
C SER A 521 20.71 17.56 -5.12
N SER A 522 19.77 18.25 -4.47
CA SER A 522 18.46 18.49 -5.09
C SER A 522 18.62 19.20 -6.42
N ILE A 523 18.09 18.57 -7.46
CA ILE A 523 18.02 19.12 -8.82
C ILE A 523 16.63 19.70 -9.13
N LEU A 524 15.68 19.49 -8.22
CA LEU A 524 14.31 19.90 -8.39
C LEU A 524 14.20 21.36 -7.91
N GLY A 525 13.70 22.23 -8.79
CA GLY A 525 13.47 23.63 -8.45
C GLY A 525 12.31 23.81 -7.46
N ASN A 526 11.82 25.05 -7.36
CA ASN A 526 10.63 25.35 -6.58
C ASN A 526 9.43 24.54 -7.10
N TYR A 527 8.66 23.94 -6.20
CA TYR A 527 7.45 23.24 -6.58
C TYR A 527 6.36 24.23 -6.94
N ILE A 528 5.83 24.11 -8.15
CA ILE A 528 4.75 24.94 -8.69
C ILE A 528 3.55 24.05 -8.99
N GLU A 529 2.38 24.45 -8.51
CA GLU A 529 1.10 23.87 -8.91
C GLU A 529 0.38 24.88 -9.78
N ASN A 530 0.20 24.58 -11.07
CA ASN A 530 -0.58 25.44 -11.94
C ASN A 530 -2.09 25.34 -11.62
N ASP A 531 -2.83 26.36 -12.06
CA ASP A 531 -4.29 26.31 -12.08
C ASP A 531 -4.80 25.29 -13.10
N TRP A 532 -6.06 24.90 -12.94
CA TRP A 532 -6.74 24.00 -13.87
C TRP A 532 -6.97 24.67 -15.23
N VAL A 533 -6.45 24.09 -16.30
CA VAL A 533 -6.66 24.52 -17.68
C VAL A 533 -7.84 23.74 -18.29
N LYS A 534 -8.72 24.44 -19.01
CA LYS A 534 -9.88 23.87 -19.71
C LYS A 534 -9.73 24.02 -21.23
N PRO A 535 -10.35 23.14 -22.04
CA PRO A 535 -10.39 23.34 -23.48
C PRO A 535 -11.16 24.62 -23.86
N VAL A 536 -10.70 25.32 -24.88
CA VAL A 536 -11.31 26.57 -25.38
C VAL A 536 -12.40 26.25 -26.41
N GLY A 537 -13.55 26.93 -26.32
CA GLY A 537 -14.56 26.95 -27.38
C GLY A 537 -15.39 25.66 -27.56
N MET A 538 -15.34 24.72 -26.63
CA MET A 538 -16.13 23.48 -26.70
C MET A 538 -17.38 23.51 -25.81
N ASN A 539 -18.53 23.20 -26.40
CA ASN A 539 -19.73 22.82 -25.67
C ASN A 539 -19.72 21.30 -25.49
N PHE A 540 -19.50 20.82 -24.26
CA PHE A 540 -19.33 19.38 -24.04
C PHE A 540 -20.68 18.66 -23.91
N ASN A 541 -21.19 18.15 -25.03
CA ASN A 541 -22.27 17.17 -25.10
C ASN A 541 -22.00 16.15 -26.21
N GLU A 542 -20.75 15.72 -26.36
CA GLU A 542 -20.32 14.86 -27.46
C GLU A 542 -20.75 13.41 -27.23
N LEU A 543 -21.48 12.85 -28.18
CA LEU A 543 -21.91 11.46 -28.16
C LEU A 543 -20.77 10.56 -28.65
N ILE A 544 -20.45 9.55 -27.84
CA ILE A 544 -19.44 8.55 -28.16
C ILE A 544 -20.17 7.21 -28.31
N LYS A 545 -20.26 6.77 -29.57
CA LYS A 545 -21.01 5.56 -29.94
C LYS A 545 -20.35 4.32 -29.37
N SER A 546 -21.16 3.35 -28.94
CA SER A 546 -20.67 2.06 -28.47
C SER A 546 -19.89 1.34 -29.57
N GLY A 547 -18.68 0.87 -29.26
CA GLY A 547 -17.82 0.14 -30.19
C GLY A 547 -17.03 1.03 -31.16
N ASP A 548 -17.10 2.36 -31.02
CA ASP A 548 -16.28 3.29 -31.78
C ASP A 548 -14.87 3.41 -31.17
N LEU A 549 -13.92 2.68 -31.77
CA LEU A 549 -12.52 2.70 -31.37
C LEU A 549 -11.75 3.93 -31.84
N ASN A 550 -12.28 4.72 -32.78
CA ASN A 550 -11.70 6.02 -33.11
C ASN A 550 -11.94 7.00 -31.95
N GLY A 551 -13.11 6.87 -31.31
CA GLY A 551 -13.51 7.60 -30.12
C GLY A 551 -13.67 9.11 -30.37
N PHE A 552 -13.67 9.88 -29.29
CA PHE A 552 -13.64 11.34 -29.34
C PHE A 552 -12.30 11.86 -28.80
N THR A 553 -11.72 12.87 -29.44
CA THR A 553 -10.48 13.51 -28.98
C THR A 553 -10.73 14.96 -28.64
N SER A 554 -10.40 15.35 -27.41
CA SER A 554 -10.42 16.74 -26.94
C SER A 554 -9.00 17.19 -26.63
N GLU A 555 -8.69 18.46 -26.93
CA GLU A 555 -7.34 18.99 -26.82
C GLU A 555 -7.26 20.18 -25.85
N ILE A 556 -6.16 20.27 -25.10
CA ILE A 556 -5.79 21.41 -24.28
C ILE A 556 -4.41 21.88 -24.72
N GLN A 557 -4.27 23.19 -24.94
CA GLN A 557 -2.98 23.82 -25.21
C GLN A 557 -2.42 24.37 -23.89
N ILE A 558 -1.19 23.99 -23.55
CA ILE A 558 -0.39 24.64 -22.51
C ILE A 558 0.61 25.55 -23.21
N ASP A 559 0.59 26.84 -22.86
CA ASP A 559 1.51 27.82 -23.41
C ASP A 559 2.90 27.66 -22.80
N LYS A 560 3.94 28.01 -23.57
CA LYS A 560 5.33 27.90 -23.11
C LYS A 560 5.62 28.69 -21.82
N LYS A 561 4.90 29.79 -21.58
CA LYS A 561 5.03 30.61 -20.36
C LYS A 561 4.50 29.92 -19.10
N ASP A 562 3.60 28.95 -19.26
CA ASP A 562 2.97 28.18 -18.18
C ASP A 562 3.56 26.75 -18.12
N SER A 563 4.64 26.49 -18.88
CA SER A 563 5.32 25.19 -18.94
C SER A 563 6.03 24.88 -17.63
N LEU A 564 6.05 23.60 -17.30
CA LEU A 564 6.81 23.02 -16.18
C LEU A 564 7.43 21.72 -16.63
N VAL A 565 8.54 21.33 -16.01
CA VAL A 565 9.00 19.94 -16.00
C VAL A 565 8.07 19.15 -15.09
N ILE A 566 7.35 18.18 -15.66
CA ILE A 566 6.23 17.52 -15.00
C ILE A 566 6.70 16.65 -13.85
N GLU A 567 6.13 16.86 -12.66
CA GLU A 567 6.25 15.92 -11.54
C GLU A 567 4.92 15.22 -11.21
N SER A 568 3.81 15.90 -11.46
CA SER A 568 2.46 15.34 -11.37
C SER A 568 1.57 15.89 -12.48
N LEU A 569 0.76 15.01 -13.05
CA LEU A 569 -0.23 15.35 -14.07
C LEU A 569 -1.59 14.81 -13.64
N GLN A 570 -2.51 15.73 -13.34
CA GLN A 570 -3.87 15.41 -12.92
C GLN A 570 -4.87 15.90 -13.96
N ILE A 571 -5.92 15.11 -14.21
CA ILE A 571 -7.09 15.59 -14.93
C ILE A 571 -8.33 15.49 -14.06
N ARG A 572 -9.34 16.29 -14.36
CA ARG A 572 -10.72 16.00 -13.94
C ARG A 572 -11.60 15.83 -15.16
N VAL A 573 -12.44 14.79 -15.15
CA VAL A 573 -13.26 14.40 -16.30
C VAL A 573 -14.72 14.19 -15.89
N SER A 574 -15.63 14.59 -16.78
CA SER A 574 -17.05 14.31 -16.65
C SER A 574 -17.54 13.51 -17.86
N LEU A 575 -18.17 12.37 -17.60
CA LEU A 575 -18.63 11.42 -18.61
C LEU A 575 -19.92 10.75 -18.13
N ASN A 576 -20.95 10.81 -18.96
CA ASN A 576 -22.23 10.17 -18.66
C ASN A 576 -22.38 8.87 -19.44
N SER A 577 -22.75 7.79 -18.77
CA SER A 577 -23.13 6.53 -19.42
C SER A 577 -23.91 5.67 -18.43
N LYS A 578 -24.80 4.80 -18.95
CA LYS A 578 -25.41 3.75 -18.12
C LYS A 578 -24.42 2.63 -17.80
N TYR A 579 -23.32 2.51 -18.56
CA TYR A 579 -22.23 1.57 -18.35
C TYR A 579 -20.90 2.31 -18.47
N ILE A 580 -20.51 3.01 -17.42
CA ILE A 580 -19.30 3.82 -17.41
C ILE A 580 -18.03 2.97 -17.54
N GLY A 581 -18.08 1.71 -17.08
CA GLY A 581 -17.00 0.74 -17.22
C GLY A 581 -16.63 0.40 -18.67
N ASP A 582 -17.48 0.67 -19.67
CA ASP A 582 -17.17 0.42 -21.08
C ASP A 582 -16.19 1.46 -21.67
N ASN A 583 -15.98 2.55 -20.95
CA ASN A 583 -15.19 3.66 -21.44
C ASN A 583 -13.74 3.51 -21.01
N SER A 584 -12.84 3.82 -21.93
CA SER A 584 -11.40 3.96 -21.70
C SER A 584 -10.98 5.40 -21.96
N LEU A 585 -10.08 5.92 -21.13
CA LEU A 585 -9.53 7.26 -21.28
C LEU A 585 -8.02 7.15 -21.53
N GLU A 586 -7.57 7.71 -22.65
CA GLU A 586 -6.15 7.78 -22.99
C GLU A 586 -5.70 9.23 -23.01
N LEU A 587 -4.63 9.55 -22.26
CA LEU A 587 -4.01 10.85 -22.27
C LEU A 587 -2.71 10.78 -23.07
N ILE A 588 -2.49 11.76 -23.94
CA ILE A 588 -1.33 11.84 -24.81
C ILE A 588 -0.64 13.20 -24.60
N SER A 589 0.65 13.16 -24.28
CA SER A 589 1.45 14.37 -24.08
C SER A 589 1.89 15.01 -25.40
N PRO A 590 2.34 16.28 -25.39
CA PRO A 590 2.86 16.95 -26.57
C PRO A 590 4.05 16.24 -27.22
N SER A 591 4.81 15.47 -26.44
CA SER A 591 5.94 14.66 -26.92
C SER A 591 5.51 13.35 -27.60
N GLY A 592 4.23 12.98 -27.48
CA GLY A 592 3.66 11.75 -28.03
C GLY A 592 3.59 10.57 -27.06
N THR A 593 4.00 10.72 -25.79
CA THR A 593 3.81 9.66 -24.79
C THR A 593 2.32 9.42 -24.55
N LYS A 594 1.90 8.15 -24.52
CA LYS A 594 0.52 7.74 -24.27
C LYS A 594 0.40 7.05 -22.92
N SER A 595 -0.66 7.38 -22.16
CA SER A 595 -1.03 6.71 -20.92
C SER A 595 -2.53 6.36 -20.94
N ILE A 596 -2.88 5.10 -20.63
CA ILE A 596 -4.27 4.72 -20.37
C ILE A 596 -4.55 5.05 -18.91
N ILE A 597 -5.30 6.12 -18.67
CA ILE A 597 -5.53 6.66 -17.32
C ILE A 597 -6.80 6.12 -16.67
N TRP A 598 -7.68 5.52 -17.47
CA TRP A 598 -8.87 4.82 -17.03
C TRP A 598 -9.09 3.64 -17.98
N ASN A 599 -8.96 2.41 -17.49
CA ASN A 599 -9.13 1.21 -18.33
C ASN A 599 -10.62 0.87 -18.52
N ALA A 600 -10.96 0.32 -19.68
CA ALA A 600 -12.27 -0.30 -19.87
C ALA A 600 -12.47 -1.55 -18.98
N ALA A 601 -13.71 -2.03 -18.93
CA ALA A 601 -14.18 -3.21 -18.18
C ALA A 601 -14.08 -3.13 -16.66
N ASN A 602 -13.80 -1.95 -16.09
CA ASN A 602 -13.60 -1.76 -14.67
C ASN A 602 -14.90 -1.83 -13.83
N ALA A 603 -14.74 -1.92 -12.51
CA ALA A 603 -15.78 -2.16 -11.52
C ALA A 603 -16.85 -1.08 -11.43
N PHE A 604 -16.58 0.15 -11.89
CA PHE A 604 -17.62 1.15 -11.88
C PHE A 604 -18.79 0.73 -12.76
N SER A 605 -18.56 -0.11 -13.78
CA SER A 605 -19.61 -0.86 -14.51
C SER A 605 -20.86 0.01 -14.74
N LYS A 606 -22.01 -0.33 -14.14
CA LYS A 606 -23.28 0.42 -14.23
C LYS A 606 -23.52 1.45 -13.10
N ASN A 607 -22.56 1.69 -12.22
CA ASN A 607 -22.71 2.40 -10.94
C ASN A 607 -22.52 3.92 -11.04
N GLY A 608 -23.05 4.53 -12.10
CA GLY A 608 -23.17 5.98 -12.23
C GLY A 608 -22.13 6.65 -13.14
N ASN A 609 -22.30 7.96 -13.31
CA ASN A 609 -21.49 8.81 -14.19
C ASN A 609 -20.18 9.22 -13.50
N LEU A 610 -19.19 9.63 -14.30
CA LEU A 610 -18.04 10.39 -13.79
C LEU A 610 -18.43 11.87 -13.75
N THR A 611 -18.25 12.53 -12.61
CA THR A 611 -18.60 13.95 -12.43
C THR A 611 -17.42 14.70 -11.81
N ASP A 612 -16.70 15.48 -12.62
CA ASP A 612 -15.43 16.14 -12.25
C ASP A 612 -14.47 15.16 -11.55
N MET A 613 -14.45 13.89 -12.00
CA MET A 613 -13.67 12.83 -11.37
C MET A 613 -12.19 13.09 -11.60
N GLN A 614 -11.42 13.17 -10.51
CA GLN A 614 -9.98 13.35 -10.57
C GLN A 614 -9.28 12.03 -10.92
N LEU A 615 -8.35 12.10 -11.86
CA LEU A 615 -7.46 11.02 -12.29
C LEU A 615 -6.03 11.57 -12.36
N GLN A 616 -5.02 10.72 -12.20
CA GLN A 616 -3.60 11.07 -12.29
C GLN A 616 -2.86 10.13 -13.23
N SER A 617 -1.79 10.62 -13.86
CA SER A 617 -0.79 9.78 -14.53
C SER A 617 0.63 10.18 -14.21
N ASN A 618 1.45 9.20 -13.81
CA ASN A 618 2.89 9.39 -13.59
C ASN A 618 3.74 9.07 -14.84
N ALA A 619 3.13 8.59 -15.94
CA ALA A 619 3.84 8.23 -17.17
C ALA A 619 4.58 9.40 -17.83
N PHE A 620 4.19 10.63 -17.52
CA PHE A 620 4.71 11.86 -18.11
C PHE A 620 5.82 12.53 -17.28
N TYR A 621 6.27 11.88 -16.20
CA TYR A 621 7.26 12.45 -15.29
C TYR A 621 8.55 12.86 -16.00
N GLY A 622 9.00 14.09 -15.75
CA GLY A 622 10.19 14.69 -16.33
C GLY A 622 10.01 15.26 -17.74
N GLU A 623 8.87 15.08 -18.40
CA GLU A 623 8.61 15.75 -19.68
C GLU A 623 8.30 17.24 -19.49
N GLU A 624 8.54 18.04 -20.52
CA GLU A 624 8.06 19.43 -20.59
C GLU A 624 6.56 19.45 -20.87
N SER A 625 5.80 20.27 -20.13
CA SER A 625 4.35 20.32 -20.26
C SER A 625 3.83 21.19 -21.43
N ALA A 626 4.66 22.06 -21.99
CA ALA A 626 4.30 22.93 -23.10
C ALA A 626 3.83 22.15 -24.33
N GLY A 627 2.72 22.61 -24.92
CA GLY A 627 2.18 22.06 -26.16
C GLY A 627 0.77 21.53 -26.01
N LYS A 628 0.38 20.72 -27.01
CA LYS A 628 -0.97 20.22 -27.17
C LYS A 628 -1.14 18.86 -26.52
N TRP A 629 -1.90 18.82 -25.43
CA TRP A 629 -2.35 17.62 -24.74
C TRP A 629 -3.63 17.10 -25.37
N LYS A 630 -3.76 15.78 -25.50
CA LYS A 630 -4.95 15.14 -26.09
C LYS A 630 -5.54 14.13 -25.13
N LEU A 631 -6.82 14.29 -24.78
CA LEU A 631 -7.62 13.27 -24.12
C LEU A 631 -8.46 12.55 -25.18
N ARG A 632 -8.21 11.26 -25.36
CA ARG A 632 -9.04 10.37 -26.17
C ARG A 632 -10.01 9.62 -25.27
N ILE A 633 -11.29 9.64 -25.63
CA ILE A 633 -12.35 8.91 -24.95
C ILE A 633 -12.86 7.84 -25.90
N ILE A 634 -12.68 6.59 -25.49
CA ILE A 634 -13.01 5.41 -26.29
C ILE A 634 -14.13 4.67 -25.60
N ASN A 635 -15.17 4.28 -26.34
CA ASN A 635 -16.23 3.42 -25.83
C ASN A 635 -16.09 2.04 -26.49
N THR A 636 -15.66 1.04 -25.72
CA THR A 636 -15.43 -0.31 -26.25
C THR A 636 -16.73 -1.04 -26.62
N GLY A 637 -17.88 -0.54 -26.16
CA GLY A 637 -19.19 -1.10 -26.48
C GLY A 637 -19.40 -2.53 -25.96
N ILE A 638 -18.69 -2.94 -24.89
CA ILE A 638 -18.83 -4.27 -24.27
C ILE A 638 -20.30 -4.56 -23.94
N HIS A 639 -21.06 -3.55 -23.52
CA HIS A 639 -22.49 -3.66 -23.22
C HIS A 639 -23.40 -2.95 -24.24
N LYS A 640 -22.86 -2.47 -25.38
CA LYS A 640 -23.62 -1.78 -26.46
C LYS A 640 -24.37 -0.54 -25.99
N ILE A 641 -23.77 0.21 -25.09
CA ILE A 641 -24.33 1.45 -24.53
C ILE A 641 -23.45 2.64 -24.90
N ASP A 642 -24.06 3.68 -25.45
CA ASP A 642 -23.37 4.93 -25.76
C ASP A 642 -22.94 5.69 -24.50
N ALA A 643 -21.97 6.58 -24.66
CA ALA A 643 -21.55 7.52 -23.62
C ALA A 643 -21.65 8.96 -24.12
N THR A 644 -21.70 9.91 -23.21
CA THR A 644 -21.71 11.34 -23.54
C THR A 644 -20.63 12.06 -22.75
N PHE A 645 -19.65 12.60 -23.45
CA PHE A 645 -18.58 13.38 -22.86
C PHE A 645 -19.07 14.76 -22.44
N LYS A 646 -18.79 15.14 -21.19
CA LYS A 646 -19.25 16.38 -20.56
C LYS A 646 -18.11 17.35 -20.23
N GLY A 647 -16.89 17.01 -20.60
CA GLY A 647 -15.74 17.90 -20.52
C GLY A 647 -14.65 17.40 -19.58
N TRP A 648 -13.52 18.10 -19.63
CA TRP A 648 -12.36 17.81 -18.81
C TRP A 648 -11.54 19.07 -18.55
N LYS A 649 -10.63 18.98 -17.59
CA LYS A 649 -9.60 19.97 -17.29
C LYS A 649 -8.32 19.27 -16.85
N LEU A 650 -7.20 19.93 -17.06
CA LEU A 650 -5.85 19.41 -16.79
C LEU A 650 -5.16 20.34 -15.79
N LYS A 651 -4.41 19.76 -14.85
CA LYS A 651 -3.51 20.47 -13.95
C LYS A 651 -2.13 19.82 -14.06
N VAL A 652 -1.11 20.66 -14.16
CA VAL A 652 0.29 20.26 -14.14
C VAL A 652 0.93 20.82 -12.88
N SER A 653 1.69 19.99 -12.19
CA SER A 653 2.56 20.43 -11.10
C SER A 653 3.97 19.92 -11.33
N GLY A 654 4.96 20.72 -10.96
CA GLY A 654 6.35 20.49 -11.35
C GLY A 654 7.28 21.62 -10.94
N HIS A 655 8.32 21.86 -11.73
CA HIS A 655 9.28 22.94 -11.53
C HIS A 655 9.71 23.60 -12.84
#